data_AF-A0AAD9FBP3-F1
#
_entry.id   AF-A0AAD9FBP3-F1
#
_cell.length_a   1.000
_cell.length_b   1.000
_cell.length_c   1.000
_cell.angle_alpha   90.00
_cell.angle_beta   90.00
_cell.angle_gamma   90.00
#
_symmetry.space_group_name_H-M   'P 1'
#
loop_
_entity.id
_entity.type
_entity.pdbx_description
1 polymer ?
#
loop_
_entity_poly.entity_id
_entity_poly.type
_entity_poly.pdbx_seq_one_letter_code
_entity_poly.pdbx_strand_id
1 'polypeptide(L)'
;MALQRLSFRLRQTVTHVRSLHTSGCRQQQAAEAVESEPEPLSVFRTRENDPACHSEQHIGQYYTLPSTHIRTLFPHGLPGRYQKQLKTFNEACMMVRKPSLEVISYLKKTDFSKPSLRYLFYGLNGTGKTMSLCHTVHYCYTQGWLVLHVPDAHIWMKNCKELMPSSYNDTRFDQPLQASEWLRNFRITNEPFLSKIKTKQRYVWTKRESTEEGSLLGQLVDQGISRVKSSSDVVGAVLKELRLQSGQPESDFRMAVAVDGVNGLWGRSTLKKKDKSPVESDELTLVYNLKKLLTKDWTGGAIITTLSQTGSLYTSKLDYLPQELLGERGFDGMDPFLPVSVPNYSEKEFESCYLYWMDRQWLQHPQTEVTLSTGSNECVARNFGHGSVQGRQQTGAGGGAVQGNSTGAGLRLTIVPYQKYQKIRGFGGAMTDAAAINILSLSAGAQDQLLRQYFSPEGIGYSVVRVPMASCDFSTRLYTYADTPGDYNLDNFTLAPEDIKMKRAQALSPVPLSLLASAWSAPAWMKTNGALIGKGSLKGQPGGKEHKSWAQYYIRFLEEYAKYNLTFWALTTGNEPSAGHITNYSFQALGFTPEEQRDWVALDLGPALHTSSHTHTHVLILDDNRLLLPHWAKVVLSDIHAGKYIHGVAVHWYLDSLVPAEISLGVTHHLFPEYYLFGTEACSGFSPLDRGVKLGGWDRAEHYARDIIEDLNHYVVGWTDWNLALDQTGGPNWVKNFVDSPVIVDAKRDVFYKQPHFYSIAHFSKFLLEGSQRVGVLANQHRSGIHCLHQTRWLSGAHRSQQVIDRDPV
;
A
#
# COMPACT_ATOMS: atom_id res chain seq x y z
N MET A 1 -27.39 -47.30 -34.38
CA MET A 1 -26.61 -48.47 -33.92
C MET A 1 -25.63 -47.94 -32.88
N ALA A 2 -25.74 -48.32 -31.60
CA ALA A 2 -25.36 -49.61 -31.00
C ALA A 2 -23.82 -49.70 -30.87
N LEU A 3 -23.25 -49.61 -29.66
CA LEU A 3 -23.22 -50.59 -28.55
C LEU A 3 -22.20 -51.72 -28.77
N GLN A 4 -21.11 -51.71 -27.99
CA GLN A 4 -20.61 -52.79 -27.11
C GLN A 4 -19.24 -52.39 -26.53
N ARG A 5 -18.64 -52.92 -25.44
CA ARG A 5 -19.02 -53.59 -24.17
C ARG A 5 -18.00 -54.70 -23.85
N LEU A 6 -17.68 -54.86 -22.55
CA LEU A 6 -17.16 -56.08 -21.88
C LEU A 6 -15.69 -56.50 -22.17
N SER A 7 -14.96 -57.20 -21.27
CA SER A 7 -15.01 -57.30 -19.78
C SER A 7 -13.92 -58.23 -19.19
N PHE A 8 -13.57 -58.02 -17.91
CA PHE A 8 -13.14 -59.06 -16.92
C PHE A 8 -11.75 -59.71 -17.15
N ARG A 9 -11.08 -60.38 -16.18
CA ARG A 9 -11.31 -60.85 -14.77
C ARG A 9 -9.93 -60.87 -14.05
N LEU A 10 -9.63 -61.24 -12.79
CA LEU A 10 -10.23 -61.92 -11.60
C LEU A 10 -9.92 -61.02 -10.33
N ARG A 11 -10.64 -60.99 -9.19
CA ARG A 11 -11.03 -61.97 -8.13
C ARG A 11 -9.93 -62.40 -7.13
N GLN A 12 -10.19 -62.69 -5.84
CA GLN A 12 -11.21 -62.27 -4.83
C GLN A 12 -11.05 -63.11 -3.55
N THR A 13 -11.47 -62.63 -2.37
CA THR A 13 -12.01 -63.52 -1.30
C THR A 13 -12.91 -62.75 -0.32
N VAL A 14 -14.12 -63.28 -0.03
CA VAL A 14 -15.07 -62.79 1.00
C VAL A 14 -15.95 -63.96 1.45
N THR A 15 -16.16 -64.10 2.77
CA THR A 15 -17.20 -64.92 3.43
C THR A 15 -17.54 -64.27 4.79
N HIS A 16 -18.76 -64.31 5.36
CA HIS A 16 -20.10 -64.59 4.81
C HIS A 16 -21.17 -63.94 5.74
N VAL A 17 -22.22 -63.31 5.17
CA VAL A 17 -23.66 -63.33 5.56
C VAL A 17 -24.02 -63.47 7.07
N ARG A 18 -24.86 -62.61 7.69
CA ARG A 18 -26.32 -62.45 7.45
C ARG A 18 -26.91 -61.21 8.19
N SER A 19 -28.17 -60.85 7.90
CA SER A 19 -28.96 -59.88 8.67
C SER A 19 -30.37 -60.40 8.97
N LEU A 20 -31.01 -59.90 10.05
CA LEU A 20 -32.46 -59.67 10.20
C LEU A 20 -32.76 -58.93 11.52
N HIS A 21 -33.91 -58.23 11.59
CA HIS A 21 -34.35 -57.45 12.75
C HIS A 21 -35.05 -58.30 13.83
N THR A 22 -34.95 -57.88 15.09
CA THR A 22 -36.08 -57.87 16.04
C THR A 22 -35.95 -56.64 16.96
N SER A 23 -37.06 -56.19 17.53
CA SER A 23 -37.13 -55.03 18.43
C SER A 23 -37.07 -55.45 19.90
N GLY A 24 -36.37 -54.67 20.73
CA GLY A 24 -36.29 -54.87 22.17
C GLY A 24 -36.00 -53.56 22.89
N CYS A 25 -36.96 -53.06 23.66
CA CYS A 25 -36.80 -51.84 24.46
C CYS A 25 -36.70 -52.20 25.94
N ARG A 26 -35.59 -51.86 26.59
CA ARG A 26 -35.57 -51.44 28.01
C ARG A 26 -34.25 -50.76 28.43
N GLN A 27 -34.41 -49.47 28.71
CA GLN A 27 -33.73 -48.60 29.67
C GLN A 27 -32.43 -49.02 30.39
N GLN A 28 -31.54 -48.02 30.46
CA GLN A 28 -30.70 -47.63 31.61
C GLN A 28 -29.55 -48.54 32.05
N GLN A 29 -28.34 -48.13 31.67
CA GLN A 29 -27.42 -47.53 32.65
C GLN A 29 -26.75 -46.30 32.03
N ALA A 30 -26.39 -45.31 32.85
CA ALA A 30 -25.74 -44.09 32.39
C ALA A 30 -24.21 -44.29 32.34
N ALA A 31 -23.59 -43.79 31.28
CA ALA A 31 -22.15 -43.50 31.27
C ALA A 31 -22.02 -41.98 31.36
N GLU A 32 -21.29 -41.50 32.37
CA GLU A 32 -21.04 -40.07 32.54
C GLU A 32 -20.17 -39.57 31.38
N ALA A 33 -20.59 -38.49 30.73
CA ALA A 33 -19.77 -37.84 29.73
C ALA A 33 -18.61 -37.15 30.45
N VAL A 34 -17.39 -37.61 30.20
CA VAL A 34 -16.17 -36.92 30.67
C VAL A 34 -16.17 -35.52 30.06
N GLU A 35 -16.33 -34.50 30.91
CA GLU A 35 -16.09 -33.12 30.49
C GLU A 35 -14.61 -32.97 30.14
N SER A 36 -14.32 -32.89 28.85
CA SER A 36 -12.98 -32.53 28.37
C SER A 36 -12.71 -31.08 28.74
N GLU A 37 -11.67 -30.82 29.54
CA GLU A 37 -11.25 -29.44 29.82
C GLU A 37 -11.00 -28.68 28.51
N PRO A 38 -11.40 -27.39 28.45
CA PRO A 38 -11.30 -26.63 27.21
C PRO A 38 -9.83 -26.29 26.92
N GLU A 39 -9.36 -26.61 25.72
CA GLU A 39 -8.06 -26.16 25.22
C GLU A 39 -7.89 -24.63 25.36
N PRO A 40 -6.65 -24.14 25.58
CA PRO A 40 -6.39 -22.72 25.75
C PRO A 40 -6.85 -21.94 24.52
N LEU A 41 -7.89 -21.12 24.70
CA LEU A 41 -8.47 -20.28 23.66
C LEU A 41 -7.37 -19.48 22.95
N SER A 42 -7.31 -19.62 21.64
CA SER A 42 -6.39 -18.82 20.84
C SER A 42 -6.73 -17.34 20.97
N VAL A 43 -5.71 -16.51 21.21
CA VAL A 43 -5.83 -15.09 21.59
C VAL A 43 -6.69 -14.27 20.61
N PHE A 44 -6.76 -14.71 19.35
CA PHE A 44 -7.50 -14.09 18.27
C PHE A 44 -8.98 -14.47 18.16
N ARG A 45 -9.51 -15.47 18.89
CA ARG A 45 -10.95 -15.80 18.92
C ARG A 45 -11.61 -15.32 20.21
N THR A 46 -12.90 -14.98 20.14
CA THR A 46 -13.75 -14.72 21.31
C THR A 46 -14.76 -15.84 21.50
N ARG A 47 -15.10 -16.16 22.77
CA ARG A 47 -16.27 -17.02 23.10
C ARG A 47 -17.59 -16.24 23.03
N GLU A 48 -17.54 -14.93 23.19
CA GLU A 48 -18.71 -14.08 22.96
C GLU A 48 -18.99 -13.99 21.46
N ASN A 49 -20.23 -14.24 21.09
CA ASN A 49 -20.74 -14.26 19.73
C ASN A 49 -21.99 -13.36 19.55
N ASP A 50 -22.56 -12.84 20.64
CA ASP A 50 -23.60 -11.81 20.58
C ASP A 50 -22.93 -10.43 20.34
N PRO A 51 -23.18 -9.78 19.19
CA PRO A 51 -22.66 -8.44 18.92
C PRO A 51 -23.19 -7.36 19.89
N ALA A 52 -24.24 -7.64 20.67
CA ALA A 52 -24.69 -6.78 21.76
C ALA A 52 -23.79 -6.86 23.00
N CYS A 53 -23.06 -7.95 23.22
CA CYS A 53 -22.15 -8.13 24.36
C CYS A 53 -20.72 -7.67 24.07
N HIS A 54 -20.34 -7.49 22.80
CA HIS A 54 -18.99 -7.02 22.44
C HIS A 54 -18.63 -5.66 23.09
N SER A 55 -17.35 -5.54 23.44
CA SER A 55 -16.76 -4.44 24.23
C SER A 55 -15.32 -4.15 23.75
N GLU A 56 -14.66 -3.13 24.30
CA GLU A 56 -13.28 -2.77 23.89
C GLU A 56 -12.25 -3.90 24.13
N GLN A 57 -12.49 -4.78 25.10
CA GLN A 57 -11.64 -5.96 25.37
C GLN A 57 -11.58 -6.90 24.15
N HIS A 58 -12.71 -7.05 23.46
CA HIS A 58 -12.88 -7.90 22.29
C HIS A 58 -12.29 -7.32 20.99
N ILE A 59 -11.77 -6.08 21.00
CA ILE A 59 -11.19 -5.45 19.78
C ILE A 59 -10.05 -6.32 19.24
N GLY A 60 -10.12 -6.63 17.94
CA GLY A 60 -9.17 -7.50 17.25
C GLY A 60 -9.48 -8.99 17.38
N GLN A 61 -10.52 -9.42 18.10
CA GLN A 61 -10.90 -10.83 18.17
C GLN A 61 -11.99 -11.18 17.15
N TYR A 62 -11.95 -12.42 16.67
CA TYR A 62 -12.92 -13.00 15.76
C TYR A 62 -14.07 -13.67 16.53
N TYR A 63 -15.29 -13.25 16.24
CA TYR A 63 -16.52 -13.91 16.68
C TYR A 63 -17.13 -14.70 15.51
N THR A 64 -17.80 -15.81 15.80
CA THR A 64 -18.42 -16.70 14.81
C THR A 64 -19.89 -16.35 14.59
N LEU A 65 -20.28 -16.18 13.33
CA LEU A 65 -21.67 -15.98 12.96
C LEU A 65 -22.41 -17.32 12.82
N PRO A 66 -23.60 -17.47 13.42
CA PRO A 66 -24.46 -18.62 13.17
C PRO A 66 -24.77 -18.78 11.68
N SER A 67 -24.66 -20.01 11.17
CA SER A 67 -24.91 -20.32 9.76
C SER A 67 -26.35 -20.06 9.32
N THR A 68 -27.29 -20.05 10.29
CA THR A 68 -28.66 -19.55 10.15
C THR A 68 -28.69 -18.06 9.83
N HIS A 69 -28.02 -17.22 10.63
CA HIS A 69 -28.00 -15.77 10.47
C HIS A 69 -27.39 -15.35 9.14
N ILE A 70 -26.37 -16.06 8.63
CA ILE A 70 -25.80 -15.77 7.30
C ILE A 70 -26.87 -15.91 6.20
N ARG A 71 -27.69 -16.97 6.28
CA ARG A 71 -28.72 -17.27 5.27
C ARG A 71 -29.93 -16.34 5.36
N THR A 72 -30.30 -15.89 6.57
CA THR A 72 -31.44 -14.98 6.76
C THR A 72 -31.06 -13.51 6.59
N LEU A 73 -29.97 -13.06 7.20
CA LEU A 73 -29.58 -11.64 7.25
C LEU A 73 -28.74 -11.19 6.04
N PHE A 74 -27.93 -12.09 5.48
CA PHE A 74 -27.01 -11.75 4.39
C PHE A 74 -27.12 -12.65 3.15
N PRO A 75 -28.32 -12.96 2.61
CA PRO A 75 -28.48 -13.84 1.45
C PRO A 75 -27.59 -13.43 0.27
N HIS A 76 -27.49 -12.12 -0.01
CA HIS A 76 -26.52 -11.52 -0.93
C HIS A 76 -25.80 -10.29 -0.33
N GLY A 77 -25.69 -10.24 1.00
CA GLY A 77 -25.25 -9.04 1.73
C GLY A 77 -23.76 -8.94 2.05
N LEU A 78 -22.97 -10.01 1.84
CA LEU A 78 -21.55 -10.06 2.20
C LEU A 78 -20.62 -9.82 1.00
N PRO A 79 -19.44 -9.19 1.17
CA PRO A 79 -18.49 -8.98 0.08
C PRO A 79 -18.08 -10.27 -0.64
N GLY A 80 -18.04 -10.25 -1.98
CA GLY A 80 -17.76 -11.44 -2.80
C GLY A 80 -16.39 -12.10 -2.57
N ARG A 81 -15.40 -11.38 -2.00
CA ARG A 81 -14.14 -11.98 -1.51
C ARG A 81 -14.35 -12.75 -0.20
N TYR A 82 -15.09 -12.17 0.75
CA TYR A 82 -15.41 -12.83 2.02
C TYR A 82 -16.31 -14.04 1.81
N GLN A 83 -17.27 -14.00 0.88
CA GLN A 83 -18.07 -15.19 0.50
C GLN A 83 -17.20 -16.38 0.03
N LYS A 84 -16.07 -16.13 -0.65
CA LYS A 84 -15.10 -17.18 -1.00
C LYS A 84 -14.40 -17.72 0.24
N GLN A 85 -13.92 -16.84 1.13
CA GLN A 85 -13.30 -17.21 2.41
C GLN A 85 -14.25 -18.10 3.26
N LEU A 86 -15.54 -17.72 3.38
CA LEU A 86 -16.56 -18.51 4.06
C LEU A 86 -16.66 -19.93 3.49
N LYS A 87 -16.73 -20.06 2.16
CA LYS A 87 -16.83 -21.35 1.47
C LYS A 87 -15.56 -22.19 1.62
N THR A 88 -14.39 -21.55 1.68
CA THR A 88 -13.09 -22.21 1.77
C THR A 88 -12.76 -22.69 3.18
N PHE A 89 -13.08 -21.91 4.22
CA PHE A 89 -12.83 -22.31 5.61
C PHE A 89 -13.99 -23.12 6.22
N ASN A 90 -15.17 -23.13 5.59
CA ASN A 90 -16.40 -23.75 6.08
C ASN A 90 -16.85 -23.22 7.47
N GLU A 91 -16.44 -21.98 7.79
CA GLU A 91 -16.82 -21.23 8.99
C GLU A 91 -17.01 -19.75 8.62
N ALA A 92 -17.61 -18.97 9.52
CA ALA A 92 -17.90 -17.56 9.30
C ALA A 92 -17.49 -16.71 10.50
N CYS A 93 -16.33 -16.08 10.41
CA CYS A 93 -15.77 -15.32 11.51
C CYS A 93 -15.54 -13.86 11.10
N MET A 94 -16.18 -12.93 11.82
CA MET A 94 -15.94 -11.49 11.68
C MET A 94 -15.10 -10.98 12.84
N MET A 95 -14.12 -10.14 12.54
CA MET A 95 -13.32 -9.46 13.55
C MET A 95 -14.11 -8.30 14.17
N VAL A 96 -14.14 -8.23 15.50
CA VAL A 96 -14.67 -7.09 16.25
C VAL A 96 -13.70 -5.91 16.11
N ARG A 97 -14.11 -4.88 15.36
CA ARG A 97 -13.31 -3.66 15.13
C ARG A 97 -13.91 -2.44 15.84
N LYS A 98 -13.04 -1.49 16.22
CA LYS A 98 -13.44 -0.26 16.91
C LYS A 98 -14.56 0.55 16.21
N PRO A 99 -14.57 0.76 14.88
CA PRO A 99 -15.62 1.54 14.22
C PRO A 99 -17.03 0.98 14.38
N SER A 100 -17.19 -0.36 14.36
CA SER A 100 -18.47 -1.01 14.62
C SER A 100 -18.90 -0.87 16.07
N LEU A 101 -17.97 -1.04 17.02
CA LEU A 101 -18.26 -0.82 18.44
C LEU A 101 -18.66 0.63 18.75
N GLU A 102 -18.08 1.60 18.03
CA GLU A 102 -18.45 3.02 18.16
C GLU A 102 -19.91 3.24 17.76
N VAL A 103 -20.33 2.75 16.58
CA VAL A 103 -21.73 2.86 16.12
C VAL A 103 -22.68 2.06 17.00
N ILE A 104 -22.32 0.84 17.41
CA ILE A 104 -23.14 0.04 18.35
C ILE A 104 -23.28 0.76 19.71
N SER A 105 -22.23 1.42 20.20
CA SER A 105 -22.27 2.26 21.41
C SER A 105 -23.21 3.46 21.26
N TYR A 106 -23.25 4.12 20.10
CA TYR A 106 -24.23 5.18 19.83
C TYR A 106 -25.65 4.63 19.69
N LEU A 107 -25.87 3.50 19.00
CA LEU A 107 -27.18 2.86 18.85
C LEU A 107 -27.76 2.43 20.21
N LYS A 108 -26.94 1.88 21.11
CA LYS A 108 -27.32 1.55 22.50
C LYS A 108 -27.74 2.78 23.32
N LYS A 109 -27.24 3.97 22.98
CA LYS A 109 -27.49 5.25 23.68
C LYS A 109 -28.47 6.17 22.92
N THR A 110 -28.98 5.75 21.77
CA THR A 110 -29.86 6.56 20.92
C THR A 110 -31.26 6.62 21.53
N ASP A 111 -31.79 7.84 21.64
CA ASP A 111 -33.19 8.06 21.96
C ASP A 111 -34.03 7.96 20.68
N PHE A 112 -34.80 6.88 20.56
CA PHE A 112 -35.56 6.57 19.36
C PHE A 112 -36.87 7.36 19.20
N SER A 113 -37.26 8.19 20.18
CA SER A 113 -38.35 9.16 19.98
C SER A 113 -37.90 10.40 19.20
N LYS A 114 -36.59 10.55 18.95
CA LYS A 114 -36.00 11.63 18.14
C LYS A 114 -35.85 11.20 16.67
N PRO A 115 -35.71 12.16 15.72
CA PRO A 115 -35.47 11.87 14.32
C PRO A 115 -34.29 10.92 14.09
N SER A 116 -34.42 10.04 13.09
CA SER A 116 -33.45 8.99 12.79
C SER A 116 -32.03 9.53 12.55
N LEU A 117 -31.07 9.02 13.33
CA LEU A 117 -29.66 9.40 13.22
C LEU A 117 -29.01 8.69 12.02
N ARG A 118 -28.16 9.44 11.29
CA ARG A 118 -27.39 8.98 10.14
C ARG A 118 -25.93 8.76 10.53
N TYR A 119 -25.44 7.53 10.37
CA TYR A 119 -24.05 7.13 10.57
C TYR A 119 -23.40 6.86 9.20
N LEU A 120 -22.22 7.41 8.94
CA LEU A 120 -21.50 7.24 7.66
C LEU A 120 -20.07 6.72 7.88
N PHE A 121 -19.84 5.46 7.52
CA PHE A 121 -18.51 4.85 7.50
C PHE A 121 -17.71 5.33 6.27
N TYR A 122 -16.57 5.97 6.49
CA TYR A 122 -15.64 6.43 5.45
C TYR A 122 -14.19 5.98 5.71
N GLY A 123 -13.31 6.11 4.71
CA GLY A 123 -11.92 5.65 4.78
C GLY A 123 -11.44 5.05 3.45
N LEU A 124 -10.13 4.79 3.35
CA LEU A 124 -9.44 4.30 2.14
C LEU A 124 -10.04 3.00 1.55
N ASN A 125 -9.71 2.69 0.31
CA ASN A 125 -10.19 1.45 -0.31
C ASN A 125 -9.64 0.21 0.44
N GLY A 126 -10.44 -0.85 0.54
CA GLY A 126 -10.06 -2.09 1.25
C GLY A 126 -10.18 -2.10 2.78
N THR A 127 -10.35 -0.96 3.48
CA THR A 127 -10.28 -0.87 4.97
C THR A 127 -11.33 -1.63 5.78
N GLY A 128 -12.28 -2.32 5.14
CA GLY A 128 -13.31 -3.11 5.84
C GLY A 128 -14.59 -2.33 6.21
N LYS A 129 -14.89 -1.21 5.54
CA LYS A 129 -16.14 -0.44 5.72
C LYS A 129 -17.40 -1.32 5.65
N THR A 130 -17.56 -2.12 4.58
CA THR A 130 -18.68 -3.06 4.44
C THR A 130 -18.76 -4.07 5.57
N MET A 131 -17.63 -4.63 6.01
CA MET A 131 -17.63 -5.57 7.14
C MET A 131 -18.03 -4.87 8.45
N SER A 132 -17.68 -3.59 8.61
CA SER A 132 -18.08 -2.77 9.75
C SER A 132 -19.59 -2.48 9.75
N LEU A 133 -20.17 -2.23 8.57
CA LEU A 133 -21.61 -2.18 8.34
C LEU A 133 -22.27 -3.53 8.67
N CYS A 134 -21.77 -4.65 8.13
CA CYS A 134 -22.32 -5.99 8.38
C CYS A 134 -22.32 -6.35 9.87
N HIS A 135 -21.26 -6.06 10.64
CA HIS A 135 -21.25 -6.28 12.09
C HIS A 135 -22.32 -5.43 12.80
N THR A 136 -22.47 -4.16 12.41
CA THR A 136 -23.52 -3.27 12.97
C THR A 136 -24.94 -3.73 12.59
N VAL A 137 -25.12 -4.28 11.39
CA VAL A 137 -26.40 -4.86 10.92
C VAL A 137 -26.71 -6.18 11.66
N HIS A 138 -25.70 -7.00 11.97
CA HIS A 138 -25.85 -8.19 12.81
C HIS A 138 -26.26 -7.85 14.25
N TYR A 139 -25.76 -6.74 14.80
CA TYR A 139 -26.28 -6.17 16.05
C TYR A 139 -27.77 -5.79 15.93
N CYS A 140 -28.17 -5.00 14.94
CA CYS A 140 -29.59 -4.62 14.80
C CYS A 140 -30.52 -5.85 14.65
N TYR A 141 -30.11 -6.85 13.87
CA TYR A 141 -30.88 -8.10 13.69
C TYR A 141 -31.02 -8.91 14.99
N THR A 142 -29.93 -9.12 15.74
CA THR A 142 -29.96 -9.85 17.01
C THR A 142 -30.76 -9.13 18.09
N GLN A 143 -30.85 -7.80 18.03
CA GLN A 143 -31.74 -7.00 18.88
C GLN A 143 -33.20 -6.94 18.40
N GLY A 144 -33.59 -7.73 17.38
CA GLY A 144 -34.97 -7.82 16.91
C GLY A 144 -35.45 -6.61 16.10
N TRP A 145 -34.58 -5.94 15.34
CA TRP A 145 -34.97 -4.84 14.47
C TRP A 145 -35.32 -5.34 13.06
N LEU A 146 -36.19 -4.61 12.37
CA LEU A 146 -36.45 -4.77 10.94
C LEU A 146 -35.25 -4.21 10.16
N VAL A 147 -34.59 -5.07 9.38
CA VAL A 147 -33.34 -4.76 8.66
C VAL A 147 -33.62 -4.52 7.19
N LEU A 148 -33.33 -3.31 6.73
CA LEU A 148 -33.51 -2.86 5.36
C LEU A 148 -32.14 -2.63 4.74
N HIS A 149 -31.59 -3.66 4.09
CA HIS A 149 -30.22 -3.66 3.59
C HIS A 149 -30.13 -3.51 2.06
N VAL A 150 -29.29 -2.59 1.59
CA VAL A 150 -28.93 -2.38 0.18
C VAL A 150 -27.40 -2.60 0.05
N PRO A 151 -26.94 -3.71 -0.56
CA PRO A 151 -25.54 -4.17 -0.42
C PRO A 151 -24.52 -3.58 -1.41
N ASP A 152 -24.96 -2.91 -2.48
CA ASP A 152 -24.17 -1.92 -3.25
C ASP A 152 -25.16 -1.03 -4.00
N ALA A 153 -25.37 0.21 -3.53
CA ALA A 153 -26.27 1.17 -4.17
C ALA A 153 -25.84 1.51 -5.61
N HIS A 154 -24.56 1.34 -5.97
CA HIS A 154 -24.10 1.58 -7.33
C HIS A 154 -24.65 0.56 -8.35
N ILE A 155 -25.12 -0.62 -7.93
CA ILE A 155 -25.76 -1.60 -8.84
C ILE A 155 -27.05 -1.03 -9.44
N TRP A 156 -27.72 -0.10 -8.76
CA TRP A 156 -28.90 0.58 -9.31
C TRP A 156 -28.53 1.70 -10.29
N MET A 157 -27.25 2.11 -10.35
CA MET A 157 -26.76 3.22 -11.19
C MET A 157 -25.99 2.76 -12.44
N LYS A 158 -25.67 1.47 -12.56
CA LYS A 158 -24.87 0.89 -13.66
C LYS A 158 -25.42 -0.46 -14.13
N ASN A 159 -25.10 -0.86 -15.36
CA ASN A 159 -25.33 -2.21 -15.89
C ASN A 159 -26.78 -2.74 -15.79
N CYS A 160 -27.78 -1.85 -15.82
CA CYS A 160 -29.19 -2.24 -15.75
C CYS A 160 -29.62 -2.95 -17.04
N LYS A 161 -30.01 -4.23 -16.94
CA LYS A 161 -30.38 -5.07 -18.11
C LYS A 161 -31.73 -4.68 -18.73
N GLU A 162 -32.67 -4.24 -17.89
CA GLU A 162 -34.02 -3.86 -18.27
C GLU A 162 -34.34 -2.54 -17.57
N LEU A 163 -34.77 -1.53 -18.35
CA LEU A 163 -35.14 -0.21 -17.86
C LEU A 163 -36.43 0.19 -18.58
N MET A 164 -37.51 0.43 -17.83
CA MET A 164 -38.83 0.76 -18.36
C MET A 164 -39.25 2.15 -17.89
N PRO A 165 -40.05 2.93 -18.64
CA PRO A 165 -40.79 4.05 -18.05
C PRO A 165 -41.69 3.53 -16.91
N SER A 166 -41.82 4.31 -15.82
CA SER A 166 -42.58 3.89 -14.64
C SER A 166 -44.09 3.91 -14.89
N SER A 167 -44.80 2.91 -14.36
CA SER A 167 -46.27 2.85 -14.38
C SER A 167 -46.94 3.90 -13.50
N TYR A 168 -46.22 4.45 -12.51
CA TYR A 168 -46.75 5.40 -11.54
C TYR A 168 -46.38 6.86 -11.83
N ASN A 169 -45.31 7.10 -12.60
CA ASN A 169 -44.86 8.46 -12.91
C ASN A 169 -44.09 8.54 -14.24
N ASP A 170 -44.67 9.22 -15.23
CA ASP A 170 -44.13 9.34 -16.60
C ASP A 170 -42.73 9.99 -16.69
N THR A 171 -42.28 10.69 -15.64
CA THR A 171 -40.93 11.30 -15.58
C THR A 171 -39.86 10.35 -15.03
N ARG A 172 -40.22 9.13 -14.62
CA ARG A 172 -39.30 8.17 -14.00
C ARG A 172 -39.15 6.86 -14.76
N PHE A 173 -38.09 6.14 -14.42
CA PHE A 173 -37.76 4.82 -14.92
C PHE A 173 -37.67 3.78 -13.80
N ASP A 174 -38.21 2.61 -14.10
CA ASP A 174 -38.31 1.44 -13.25
C ASP A 174 -37.26 0.39 -13.61
N GLN A 175 -36.76 -0.31 -12.59
CA GLN A 175 -35.65 -1.27 -12.66
C GLN A 175 -36.13 -2.62 -12.12
N PRO A 176 -37.01 -3.31 -12.89
CA PRO A 176 -37.86 -4.38 -12.36
C PRO A 176 -37.08 -5.59 -11.84
N LEU A 177 -35.95 -5.91 -12.46
CA LEU A 177 -35.10 -7.05 -12.08
C LEU A 177 -34.41 -6.81 -10.72
N GLN A 178 -33.75 -5.66 -10.55
CA GLN A 178 -33.10 -5.26 -9.31
C GLN A 178 -34.11 -5.13 -8.17
N ALA A 179 -35.29 -4.57 -8.45
CA ALA A 179 -36.37 -4.45 -7.49
C ALA A 179 -36.91 -5.83 -7.04
N SER A 180 -37.15 -6.76 -7.97
CA SER A 180 -37.61 -8.13 -7.66
C SER A 180 -36.57 -8.94 -6.87
N GLU A 181 -35.29 -8.80 -7.22
CA GLU A 181 -34.17 -9.40 -6.48
C GLU A 181 -34.05 -8.84 -5.06
N TRP A 182 -34.13 -7.51 -4.91
CA TRP A 182 -34.11 -6.87 -3.59
C TRP A 182 -35.30 -7.27 -2.72
N LEU A 183 -36.52 -7.30 -3.27
CA LEU A 183 -37.73 -7.75 -2.55
C LEU A 183 -37.59 -9.19 -2.06
N ARG A 184 -37.02 -10.10 -2.86
CA ARG A 184 -36.76 -11.49 -2.48
C ARG A 184 -35.82 -11.59 -1.28
N ASN A 185 -34.77 -10.78 -1.24
CA ASN A 185 -33.84 -10.71 -0.12
C ASN A 185 -34.49 -10.10 1.14
N PHE A 186 -35.19 -8.96 0.97
CA PHE A 186 -35.93 -8.29 2.04
C PHE A 186 -36.96 -9.23 2.71
N ARG A 187 -37.62 -10.08 1.91
CA ARG A 187 -38.54 -11.13 2.39
C ARG A 187 -37.85 -12.17 3.27
N ILE A 188 -36.67 -12.64 2.88
CA ILE A 188 -35.91 -13.66 3.62
C ILE A 188 -35.42 -13.10 4.97
N THR A 189 -35.01 -11.84 5.01
CA THR A 189 -34.49 -11.19 6.23
C THR A 189 -35.58 -10.80 7.23
N ASN A 190 -36.77 -10.37 6.76
CA ASN A 190 -37.78 -9.73 7.61
C ASN A 190 -39.11 -10.51 7.73
N GLU A 191 -39.12 -11.80 7.38
CA GLU A 191 -40.31 -12.67 7.44
C GLU A 191 -41.14 -12.54 8.75
N PRO A 192 -40.55 -12.47 9.96
CA PRO A 192 -41.30 -12.33 11.22
C PRO A 192 -42.06 -11.00 11.40
N PHE A 193 -41.78 -9.99 10.56
CA PHE A 193 -42.47 -8.70 10.54
C PHE A 193 -43.51 -8.62 9.42
N LEU A 194 -43.29 -9.32 8.30
CA LEU A 194 -44.17 -9.29 7.13
C LEU A 194 -45.57 -9.87 7.38
N SER A 195 -45.70 -10.74 8.38
CA SER A 195 -46.96 -11.29 8.89
C SER A 195 -47.66 -10.40 9.94
N LYS A 196 -46.98 -9.36 10.45
CA LYS A 196 -47.48 -8.45 11.50
C LYS A 196 -47.87 -7.08 10.95
N ILE A 197 -47.00 -6.47 10.14
CA ILE A 197 -47.19 -5.11 9.61
C ILE A 197 -48.31 -5.13 8.57
N LYS A 198 -49.21 -4.14 8.65
CA LYS A 198 -50.34 -3.95 7.71
C LYS A 198 -50.17 -2.66 6.91
N THR A 199 -50.67 -2.62 5.68
CA THR A 199 -50.70 -1.39 4.87
C THR A 199 -51.63 -0.35 5.51
N LYS A 200 -51.17 0.90 5.63
CA LYS A 200 -51.98 2.06 6.04
C LYS A 200 -52.57 2.81 4.84
N GLN A 201 -52.35 2.34 3.61
CA GLN A 201 -52.89 2.92 2.39
C GLN A 201 -53.28 1.84 1.36
N ARG A 202 -54.22 2.20 0.47
CA ARG A 202 -54.59 1.43 -0.71
C ARG A 202 -53.60 1.68 -1.86
N TYR A 203 -53.11 0.62 -2.50
CA TYR A 203 -52.21 0.69 -3.66
C TYR A 203 -52.86 0.03 -4.87
N VAL A 204 -52.82 0.68 -6.04
CA VAL A 204 -53.43 0.19 -7.28
C VAL A 204 -52.32 -0.15 -8.29
N TRP A 205 -52.23 -1.42 -8.68
CA TRP A 205 -51.18 -1.92 -9.58
C TRP A 205 -51.65 -1.94 -11.05
N THR A 206 -52.93 -2.27 -11.26
CA THR A 206 -53.57 -2.26 -12.58
C THR A 206 -55.05 -1.92 -12.44
N LYS A 207 -55.75 -1.70 -13.56
CA LYS A 207 -57.22 -1.53 -13.61
C LYS A 207 -58.03 -2.72 -13.05
N ARG A 208 -57.40 -3.84 -12.69
CA ARG A 208 -58.03 -5.05 -12.14
C ARG A 208 -57.48 -5.47 -10.78
N GLU A 209 -56.43 -4.82 -10.28
CA GLU A 209 -55.68 -5.30 -9.12
C GLU A 209 -55.19 -4.16 -8.24
N SER A 210 -55.61 -4.22 -6.97
CA SER A 210 -55.19 -3.36 -5.88
C SER A 210 -54.82 -4.19 -4.65
N THR A 211 -53.89 -3.68 -3.87
CA THR A 211 -53.69 -4.07 -2.47
C THR A 211 -54.49 -3.09 -1.62
N GLU A 212 -55.46 -3.60 -0.88
CA GLU A 212 -56.33 -2.78 -0.05
C GLU A 212 -55.62 -2.31 1.24
N GLU A 213 -56.22 -1.34 1.93
CA GLU A 213 -55.76 -0.92 3.25
C GLU A 213 -56.00 -2.05 4.28
N GLY A 214 -55.05 -2.26 5.20
CA GLY A 214 -55.09 -3.34 6.18
C GLY A 214 -54.55 -4.69 5.70
N SER A 215 -54.18 -4.84 4.43
CA SER A 215 -53.46 -6.01 3.89
C SER A 215 -52.09 -6.19 4.57
N LEU A 216 -51.59 -7.43 4.65
CA LEU A 216 -50.29 -7.71 5.26
C LEU A 216 -49.13 -7.24 4.35
N LEU A 217 -48.06 -6.70 4.95
CA LEU A 217 -46.88 -6.24 4.21
C LEU A 217 -46.22 -7.37 3.40
N GLY A 218 -46.31 -8.63 3.88
CA GLY A 218 -45.89 -9.80 3.11
C GLY A 218 -46.65 -10.01 1.80
N GLN A 219 -47.95 -9.70 1.76
CA GLN A 219 -48.76 -9.79 0.52
C GLN A 219 -48.31 -8.74 -0.50
N LEU A 220 -47.94 -7.54 -0.03
CA LEU A 220 -47.38 -6.48 -0.86
C LEU A 220 -46.03 -6.92 -1.48
N VAL A 221 -45.13 -7.47 -0.66
CA VAL A 221 -43.83 -8.00 -1.12
C VAL A 221 -44.00 -9.15 -2.11
N ASP A 222 -44.92 -10.09 -1.86
CA ASP A 222 -45.16 -11.25 -2.75
C ASP A 222 -45.83 -10.85 -4.08
N GLN A 223 -46.68 -9.83 -4.10
CA GLN A 223 -47.18 -9.23 -5.36
C GLN A 223 -46.01 -8.65 -6.18
N GLY A 224 -45.02 -7.99 -5.56
CA GLY A 224 -43.83 -7.50 -6.27
C GLY A 224 -42.90 -8.61 -6.77
N ILE A 225 -42.66 -9.65 -5.96
CA ILE A 225 -41.81 -10.78 -6.35
C ILE A 225 -42.43 -11.57 -7.51
N SER A 226 -43.75 -11.81 -7.47
CA SER A 226 -44.47 -12.52 -8.53
C SER A 226 -44.67 -11.66 -9.79
N ARG A 227 -44.82 -10.34 -9.64
CA ARG A 227 -45.02 -9.41 -10.77
C ARG A 227 -43.84 -8.48 -10.94
N VAL A 228 -42.78 -9.05 -11.50
CA VAL A 228 -41.51 -8.40 -11.84
C VAL A 228 -41.68 -6.97 -12.38
N LYS A 229 -42.62 -6.73 -13.31
CA LYS A 229 -42.87 -5.40 -13.91
C LYS A 229 -43.24 -4.31 -12.90
N SER A 230 -44.03 -4.61 -11.88
CA SER A 230 -44.46 -3.65 -10.84
C SER A 230 -43.54 -3.63 -9.60
N SER A 231 -42.42 -4.37 -9.61
CA SER A 231 -41.53 -4.48 -8.46
C SER A 231 -41.00 -3.14 -7.97
N SER A 232 -40.70 -2.20 -8.88
CA SER A 232 -40.15 -0.88 -8.52
C SER A 232 -41.13 -0.03 -7.73
N ASP A 233 -42.40 -0.01 -8.16
CA ASP A 233 -43.51 0.66 -7.48
C ASP A 233 -43.82 -0.05 -6.13
N VAL A 234 -43.74 -1.39 -6.09
CA VAL A 234 -43.89 -2.17 -4.84
C VAL A 234 -42.77 -1.88 -3.84
N VAL A 235 -41.51 -1.76 -4.27
CA VAL A 235 -40.42 -1.29 -3.38
C VAL A 235 -40.75 0.11 -2.86
N GLY A 236 -41.17 1.03 -3.73
CA GLY A 236 -41.60 2.37 -3.31
C GLY A 236 -42.71 2.35 -2.25
N ALA A 237 -43.71 1.50 -2.40
CA ALA A 237 -44.78 1.30 -1.43
C ALA A 237 -44.28 0.70 -0.10
N VAL A 238 -43.43 -0.33 -0.14
CA VAL A 238 -42.82 -0.93 1.07
C VAL A 238 -41.98 0.09 1.84
N LEU A 239 -41.11 0.85 1.14
CA LEU A 239 -40.30 1.91 1.77
C LEU A 239 -41.19 3.00 2.40
N LYS A 240 -42.29 3.37 1.73
CA LYS A 240 -43.26 4.36 2.21
C LYS A 240 -44.00 3.90 3.47
N GLU A 241 -44.55 2.68 3.48
CA GLU A 241 -45.26 2.11 4.64
C GLU A 241 -44.35 2.02 5.86
N LEU A 242 -43.14 1.45 5.71
CA LEU A 242 -42.18 1.33 6.80
C LEU A 242 -41.80 2.69 7.38
N ARG A 243 -41.56 3.70 6.53
CA ARG A 243 -41.20 5.06 6.94
C ARG A 243 -42.36 5.82 7.60
N LEU A 244 -43.62 5.55 7.23
CA LEU A 244 -44.81 6.13 7.86
C LEU A 244 -45.12 5.51 9.22
N GLN A 245 -44.87 4.21 9.37
CA GLN A 245 -45.22 3.45 10.57
C GLN A 245 -44.11 3.44 11.62
N SER A 246 -42.82 3.54 11.24
CA SER A 246 -41.72 3.47 12.21
C SER A 246 -41.79 4.61 13.24
N GLY A 247 -41.72 4.23 14.53
CA GLY A 247 -41.79 5.16 15.65
C GLY A 247 -43.20 5.63 16.04
N GLN A 248 -44.25 5.12 15.39
CA GLN A 248 -45.62 5.34 15.85
C GLN A 248 -45.91 4.51 17.13
N PRO A 249 -46.80 4.96 18.03
CA PRO A 249 -47.18 4.17 19.21
C PRO A 249 -47.82 2.81 18.88
N GLU A 250 -48.35 2.64 17.67
CA GLU A 250 -48.92 1.39 17.16
C GLU A 250 -47.86 0.41 16.58
N SER A 251 -46.60 0.84 16.39
CA SER A 251 -45.58 0.02 15.70
C SER A 251 -44.63 -0.69 16.66
N ASP A 252 -44.80 -2.01 16.80
CA ASP A 252 -43.92 -2.90 17.57
C ASP A 252 -42.67 -3.32 16.76
N PHE A 253 -41.96 -2.36 16.15
CA PHE A 253 -40.68 -2.60 15.48
C PHE A 253 -39.78 -1.36 15.42
N ARG A 254 -38.46 -1.59 15.53
CA ARG A 254 -37.43 -0.59 15.19
C ARG A 254 -36.86 -0.87 13.81
N MET A 255 -36.45 0.16 13.07
CA MET A 255 -35.93 0.00 11.70
C MET A 255 -34.43 0.35 11.61
N ALA A 256 -33.65 -0.54 10.98
CA ALA A 256 -32.25 -0.32 10.63
C ALA A 256 -32.12 -0.21 9.10
N VAL A 257 -31.85 1.00 8.62
CA VAL A 257 -31.66 1.30 7.19
C VAL A 257 -30.17 1.22 6.86
N ALA A 258 -29.75 0.13 6.21
CA ALA A 258 -28.35 -0.15 5.89
C ALA A 258 -28.08 0.01 4.39
N VAL A 259 -27.20 0.95 3.99
CA VAL A 259 -26.87 1.18 2.57
C VAL A 259 -25.36 1.23 2.36
N ASP A 260 -24.81 0.25 1.63
CA ASP A 260 -23.41 0.28 1.21
C ASP A 260 -23.26 1.09 -0.09
N GLY A 261 -22.19 1.89 -0.18
CA GLY A 261 -21.88 2.71 -1.35
C GLY A 261 -22.87 3.85 -1.56
N VAL A 262 -23.35 4.49 -0.49
CA VAL A 262 -24.47 5.46 -0.52
C VAL A 262 -24.21 6.65 -1.46
N ASN A 263 -22.94 6.97 -1.71
CA ASN A 263 -22.50 7.95 -2.70
C ASN A 263 -23.00 7.68 -4.13
N GLY A 264 -23.28 6.42 -4.48
CA GLY A 264 -23.90 6.08 -5.76
C GLY A 264 -25.23 6.79 -6.00
N LEU A 265 -26.01 7.10 -4.96
CA LEU A 265 -27.35 7.70 -5.09
C LEU A 265 -27.34 9.14 -5.62
N TRP A 266 -26.26 9.90 -5.43
CA TRP A 266 -26.12 11.28 -5.94
C TRP A 266 -25.09 11.41 -7.08
N GLY A 267 -24.38 10.33 -7.40
CA GLY A 267 -23.48 10.26 -8.54
C GLY A 267 -24.20 10.21 -9.89
N ARG A 268 -23.44 10.36 -10.98
CA ARG A 268 -23.94 10.21 -12.36
C ARG A 268 -24.16 8.73 -12.68
N SER A 269 -25.29 8.37 -13.28
CA SER A 269 -25.53 7.00 -13.74
C SER A 269 -24.77 6.68 -15.03
N THR A 270 -24.63 5.39 -15.39
CA THR A 270 -24.26 4.98 -16.76
C THR A 270 -25.47 4.64 -17.62
N LEU A 271 -26.69 4.86 -17.11
CA LEU A 271 -27.92 4.47 -17.77
C LEU A 271 -28.34 5.54 -18.79
N LYS A 272 -28.99 5.12 -19.87
CA LYS A 272 -29.36 6.00 -20.98
C LYS A 272 -30.80 5.79 -21.41
N LYS A 273 -31.46 6.88 -21.78
CA LYS A 273 -32.81 6.88 -22.37
C LYS A 273 -32.73 6.42 -23.84
N LYS A 274 -33.88 6.20 -24.47
CA LYS A 274 -33.97 5.69 -25.86
C LYS A 274 -33.31 6.62 -26.90
N ASP A 275 -33.23 7.91 -26.61
CA ASP A 275 -32.53 8.94 -27.40
C ASP A 275 -31.01 9.00 -27.16
N LYS A 276 -30.47 8.14 -26.28
CA LYS A 276 -29.07 8.07 -25.81
C LYS A 276 -28.64 9.18 -24.83
N SER A 277 -29.55 10.06 -24.39
CA SER A 277 -29.31 10.98 -23.27
C SER A 277 -29.12 10.21 -21.95
N PRO A 278 -28.36 10.76 -20.97
CA PRO A 278 -28.20 10.12 -19.67
C PRO A 278 -29.52 10.10 -18.88
N VAL A 279 -29.66 9.10 -17.99
CA VAL A 279 -30.70 9.08 -16.95
C VAL A 279 -30.14 9.66 -15.67
N GLU A 280 -30.79 10.67 -15.13
CA GLU A 280 -30.37 11.33 -13.88
C GLU A 280 -30.79 10.51 -12.65
N SER A 281 -30.06 10.67 -11.54
CA SER A 281 -30.27 9.83 -10.34
C SER A 281 -31.69 9.93 -9.75
N ASP A 282 -32.34 11.08 -9.88
CA ASP A 282 -33.70 11.34 -9.39
C ASP A 282 -34.82 10.88 -10.34
N GLU A 283 -34.46 10.49 -11.57
CA GLU A 283 -35.37 9.86 -12.54
C GLU A 283 -35.53 8.34 -12.30
N LEU A 284 -34.71 7.72 -11.44
CA LEU A 284 -34.79 6.30 -11.13
C LEU A 284 -35.68 6.05 -9.91
N THR A 285 -36.78 5.30 -10.08
CA THR A 285 -37.79 5.07 -9.02
C THR A 285 -37.20 4.47 -7.74
N LEU A 286 -36.28 3.52 -7.85
CA LEU A 286 -35.61 2.91 -6.68
C LEU A 286 -34.73 3.92 -5.93
N VAL A 287 -33.93 4.70 -6.65
CA VAL A 287 -33.00 5.68 -6.08
C VAL A 287 -33.77 6.83 -5.42
N TYR A 288 -34.79 7.36 -6.09
CA TYR A 288 -35.66 8.41 -5.56
C TYR A 288 -36.37 7.99 -4.26
N ASN A 289 -36.91 6.77 -4.21
CA ASN A 289 -37.57 6.26 -3.01
C ASN A 289 -36.57 5.93 -1.88
N LEU A 290 -35.34 5.50 -2.20
CA LEU A 290 -34.29 5.31 -1.18
C LEU A 290 -33.75 6.63 -0.63
N LYS A 291 -33.57 7.67 -1.47
CA LYS A 291 -33.23 9.04 -0.98
C LYS A 291 -34.26 9.54 0.04
N LYS A 292 -35.54 9.26 -0.19
CA LYS A 292 -36.64 9.54 0.76
C LYS A 292 -36.63 8.71 2.04
N LEU A 293 -35.82 7.66 2.14
CA LEU A 293 -35.64 6.92 3.39
C LEU A 293 -34.42 7.44 4.18
N LEU A 294 -33.45 8.03 3.47
CA LEU A 294 -32.26 8.67 4.03
C LEU A 294 -32.51 10.11 4.52
N THR A 295 -33.74 10.60 4.45
CA THR A 295 -34.17 11.87 5.08
C THR A 295 -34.51 11.67 6.56
N LYS A 296 -34.24 12.70 7.37
CA LYS A 296 -34.49 12.76 8.82
C LYS A 296 -35.97 12.98 9.20
N ASP A 297 -36.92 12.58 8.35
CA ASP A 297 -38.36 12.86 8.49
C ASP A 297 -39.16 11.71 9.14
N TRP A 298 -38.47 10.81 9.85
CA TRP A 298 -39.05 9.67 10.56
C TRP A 298 -38.28 9.33 11.86
N THR A 299 -38.91 8.58 12.75
CA THR A 299 -38.45 8.25 14.12
C THR A 299 -38.46 6.73 14.35
N GLY A 300 -37.98 6.23 15.50
CA GLY A 300 -38.07 4.79 15.81
C GLY A 300 -36.99 3.90 15.17
N GLY A 301 -35.92 4.47 14.62
CA GLY A 301 -34.85 3.70 14.00
C GLY A 301 -33.60 4.51 13.66
N ALA A 302 -32.70 3.91 12.90
CA ALA A 302 -31.40 4.48 12.54
C ALA A 302 -31.01 4.19 11.08
N ILE A 303 -30.19 5.07 10.53
CA ILE A 303 -29.65 5.00 9.17
C ILE A 303 -28.14 4.78 9.27
N ILE A 304 -27.65 3.69 8.69
CA ILE A 304 -26.25 3.25 8.79
C ILE A 304 -25.73 3.05 7.38
N THR A 305 -24.73 3.82 6.98
CA THR A 305 -24.31 3.91 5.57
C THR A 305 -22.79 3.81 5.45
N THR A 306 -22.30 3.41 4.27
CA THR A 306 -20.88 3.50 3.91
C THR A 306 -20.71 4.38 2.68
N LEU A 307 -19.49 4.91 2.52
CA LEU A 307 -18.99 5.32 1.21
C LEU A 307 -18.23 4.16 0.56
N SER A 308 -18.32 4.05 -0.76
CA SER A 308 -17.43 3.17 -1.54
C SER A 308 -16.90 3.85 -2.79
N GLN A 309 -15.58 3.92 -2.89
CA GLN A 309 -14.85 4.19 -4.13
C GLN A 309 -14.95 2.98 -5.08
N THR A 310 -14.87 1.74 -4.55
CA THR A 310 -15.00 0.51 -5.34
C THR A 310 -16.42 0.40 -5.89
N GLY A 311 -16.55 0.54 -7.22
CA GLY A 311 -17.82 0.48 -7.92
C GLY A 311 -18.51 1.83 -8.15
N SER A 312 -17.89 2.94 -7.72
CA SER A 312 -18.31 4.31 -8.04
C SER A 312 -18.17 4.64 -9.53
N LEU A 313 -18.78 5.76 -9.95
CA LEU A 313 -18.87 6.19 -11.34
C LEU A 313 -18.31 7.62 -11.47
N TYR A 314 -17.36 7.80 -12.38
CA TYR A 314 -16.72 9.11 -12.67
C TYR A 314 -16.03 9.78 -11.46
N THR A 315 -15.50 8.96 -10.54
CA THR A 315 -14.76 9.36 -9.33
C THR A 315 -13.30 8.90 -9.42
N SER A 316 -12.36 9.53 -8.72
CA SER A 316 -10.97 9.08 -8.71
C SER A 316 -10.80 7.74 -7.96
N LYS A 317 -9.59 7.18 -8.03
CA LYS A 317 -9.17 6.06 -7.18
C LYS A 317 -8.65 6.49 -5.81
N LEU A 318 -8.30 7.77 -5.67
CA LEU A 318 -7.73 8.34 -4.45
C LEU A 318 -8.80 8.93 -3.52
N ASP A 319 -9.93 9.39 -4.08
CA ASP A 319 -11.04 10.00 -3.35
C ASP A 319 -11.65 9.01 -2.32
N TYR A 320 -11.84 9.47 -1.09
CA TYR A 320 -12.46 8.66 -0.02
C TYR A 320 -13.17 9.46 1.08
N LEU A 321 -13.03 10.79 1.10
CA LEU A 321 -13.69 11.66 2.07
C LEU A 321 -15.19 11.84 1.72
N PRO A 322 -16.07 12.12 2.70
CA PRO A 322 -17.49 12.32 2.44
C PRO A 322 -17.80 13.40 1.41
N GLN A 323 -17.11 14.54 1.46
CA GLN A 323 -17.35 15.66 0.55
C GLN A 323 -16.90 15.35 -0.90
N GLU A 324 -15.82 14.56 -1.07
CA GLU A 324 -15.32 14.11 -2.38
C GLU A 324 -16.29 13.11 -3.02
N LEU A 325 -16.66 12.06 -2.27
CA LEU A 325 -17.44 10.95 -2.82
C LEU A 325 -18.94 11.26 -2.96
N LEU A 326 -19.53 12.03 -2.03
CA LEU A 326 -20.93 12.43 -2.13
C LEU A 326 -21.14 13.60 -3.11
N GLY A 327 -20.11 14.45 -3.27
CA GLY A 327 -20.24 15.78 -3.86
C GLY A 327 -21.16 16.70 -3.03
N GLU A 328 -21.29 17.95 -3.46
CA GLU A 328 -22.15 18.98 -2.86
C GLU A 328 -23.59 18.47 -2.60
N ARG A 329 -24.31 18.07 -3.66
CA ARG A 329 -25.70 17.57 -3.58
C ARG A 329 -25.89 16.36 -2.64
N GLY A 330 -24.91 15.47 -2.57
CA GLY A 330 -24.98 14.28 -1.72
C GLY A 330 -24.62 14.58 -0.27
N PHE A 331 -23.70 15.52 -0.05
CA PHE A 331 -23.35 16.00 1.28
C PHE A 331 -24.53 16.74 1.90
N ASP A 332 -25.12 17.71 1.19
CA ASP A 332 -26.30 18.45 1.64
C ASP A 332 -27.52 17.54 1.89
N GLY A 333 -27.72 16.53 1.04
CA GLY A 333 -28.78 15.52 1.25
C GLY A 333 -28.58 14.66 2.50
N MET A 334 -27.32 14.40 2.87
CA MET A 334 -26.95 13.61 4.05
C MET A 334 -26.73 14.45 5.32
N ASP A 335 -26.61 15.77 5.24
CA ASP A 335 -26.34 16.63 6.41
C ASP A 335 -27.60 16.88 7.29
N PRO A 336 -27.52 16.79 8.62
CA PRO A 336 -26.39 16.29 9.42
C PRO A 336 -26.30 14.76 9.41
N PHE A 337 -25.06 14.26 9.51
CA PHE A 337 -24.70 12.86 9.74
C PHE A 337 -23.47 12.76 10.65
N LEU A 338 -23.23 11.58 11.23
CA LEU A 338 -22.05 11.28 12.04
C LEU A 338 -21.00 10.53 11.20
N PRO A 339 -19.89 11.17 10.79
CA PRO A 339 -18.80 10.51 10.09
C PRO A 339 -17.99 9.61 11.04
N VAL A 340 -17.89 8.32 10.71
CA VAL A 340 -17.11 7.32 11.45
C VAL A 340 -15.98 6.81 10.55
N SER A 341 -14.74 6.99 10.98
CA SER A 341 -13.56 6.62 10.19
C SER A 341 -13.25 5.13 10.34
N VAL A 342 -12.94 4.46 9.23
CA VAL A 342 -12.56 3.04 9.17
C VAL A 342 -11.11 2.95 8.66
N PRO A 343 -10.11 2.89 9.56
CA PRO A 343 -8.69 2.81 9.20
C PRO A 343 -8.28 1.38 8.82
N ASN A 344 -7.00 1.24 8.41
CA ASN A 344 -6.29 -0.04 8.33
C ASN A 344 -6.31 -0.79 9.68
N TYR A 345 -5.83 -2.03 9.71
CA TYR A 345 -5.64 -2.75 10.96
C TYR A 345 -4.60 -2.08 11.85
N SER A 346 -4.87 -2.04 13.15
CA SER A 346 -3.86 -1.87 14.19
C SER A 346 -3.04 -3.15 14.37
N GLU A 347 -1.88 -3.08 15.03
CA GLU A 347 -0.98 -4.22 15.28
C GLU A 347 -1.73 -5.44 15.84
N LYS A 348 -2.50 -5.28 16.93
CA LYS A 348 -3.33 -6.34 17.51
C LYS A 348 -4.37 -6.92 16.53
N GLU A 349 -4.99 -6.09 15.69
CA GLU A 349 -5.93 -6.56 14.67
C GLU A 349 -5.21 -7.34 13.56
N PHE A 350 -4.00 -6.93 13.19
CA PHE A 350 -3.17 -7.60 12.18
C PHE A 350 -2.64 -8.95 12.69
N GLU A 351 -2.09 -9.00 13.90
CA GLU A 351 -1.64 -10.24 14.55
C GLU A 351 -2.78 -11.25 14.65
N SER A 352 -3.96 -10.83 15.13
CA SER A 352 -5.14 -11.70 15.16
C SER A 352 -5.57 -12.19 13.78
N CYS A 353 -5.49 -11.36 12.75
CA CYS A 353 -5.79 -11.74 11.37
C CYS A 353 -4.81 -12.79 10.84
N TYR A 354 -3.53 -12.64 11.15
CA TYR A 354 -2.46 -13.58 10.80
C TYR A 354 -2.62 -14.93 11.53
N LEU A 355 -2.79 -14.90 12.85
CA LEU A 355 -3.01 -16.10 13.67
C LEU A 355 -4.28 -16.85 13.25
N TYR A 356 -5.35 -16.13 12.93
CA TYR A 356 -6.58 -16.71 12.36
C TYR A 356 -6.34 -17.42 11.01
N TRP A 357 -5.46 -16.90 10.15
CA TRP A 357 -5.10 -17.58 8.90
C TRP A 357 -4.12 -18.76 9.10
N MET A 358 -3.31 -18.78 10.17
CA MET A 358 -2.50 -19.94 10.55
C MET A 358 -3.39 -21.08 11.08
N ASP A 359 -4.29 -20.78 12.01
CA ASP A 359 -5.31 -21.71 12.55
C ASP A 359 -6.15 -22.37 11.46
N ARG A 360 -6.56 -21.58 10.45
CA ARG A 360 -7.28 -22.11 9.28
C ARG A 360 -6.39 -22.80 8.24
N GLN A 361 -5.10 -23.01 8.53
CA GLN A 361 -4.07 -23.55 7.63
C GLN A 361 -4.07 -22.90 6.24
N TRP A 362 -4.39 -21.61 6.18
CA TRP A 362 -4.46 -20.86 4.91
C TRP A 362 -3.08 -20.40 4.43
N LEU A 363 -2.15 -20.18 5.37
CA LEU A 363 -0.79 -19.73 5.10
C LEU A 363 0.16 -20.92 4.84
N GLN A 364 -0.07 -21.61 3.71
CA GLN A 364 0.61 -22.85 3.27
C GLN A 364 2.12 -22.73 2.93
N HIS A 365 2.76 -21.58 3.19
CA HIS A 365 4.17 -21.36 2.84
C HIS A 365 5.09 -21.69 4.03
N PRO A 366 6.07 -22.61 3.94
CA PRO A 366 6.80 -23.16 5.11
C PRO A 366 7.47 -22.17 6.07
N GLN A 367 7.68 -20.91 5.67
CA GLN A 367 8.21 -19.85 6.54
C GLN A 367 7.17 -19.24 7.52
N THR A 368 5.93 -19.76 7.58
CA THR A 368 4.85 -19.19 8.40
C THR A 368 4.83 -19.68 9.85
N GLU A 369 5.29 -20.91 10.12
CA GLU A 369 5.30 -21.48 11.48
C GLU A 369 6.44 -20.94 12.36
N VAL A 370 7.52 -20.43 11.74
CA VAL A 370 8.78 -20.09 12.43
C VAL A 370 8.67 -18.86 13.34
N THR A 371 7.72 -17.95 13.07
CA THR A 371 7.68 -16.60 13.65
C THR A 371 7.19 -16.53 15.12
N LEU A 372 6.61 -17.60 15.65
CA LEU A 372 5.92 -17.58 16.97
C LEU A 372 6.64 -18.36 18.07
N SER A 373 7.59 -19.24 17.74
CA SER A 373 8.26 -20.13 18.71
C SER A 373 9.32 -19.43 19.56
N THR A 374 9.76 -18.23 19.19
CA THR A 374 10.77 -17.44 19.93
C THR A 374 10.16 -16.41 20.90
N GLY A 375 8.84 -16.23 20.90
CA GLY A 375 8.13 -15.21 21.68
C GLY A 375 7.70 -15.61 23.09
N SER A 376 8.56 -16.29 23.87
CA SER A 376 8.19 -16.74 25.24
C SER A 376 8.95 -16.00 26.36
N ASN A 377 8.22 -15.13 27.05
CA ASN A 377 8.42 -14.60 28.41
C ASN A 377 9.83 -14.70 29.04
N GLU A 378 10.68 -13.68 28.88
CA GLU A 378 11.55 -13.26 29.99
C GLU A 378 11.84 -11.74 30.00
N CYS A 379 11.06 -11.00 30.80
CA CYS A 379 11.40 -9.64 31.24
C CYS A 379 10.96 -9.47 32.70
N VAL A 380 11.79 -9.96 33.61
CA VAL A 380 11.58 -9.88 35.05
C VAL A 380 11.56 -8.41 35.49
N ALA A 381 10.43 -7.96 36.05
CA ALA A 381 10.25 -6.61 36.57
C ALA A 381 11.12 -6.36 37.82
N ARG A 382 12.39 -6.00 37.62
CA ARG A 382 13.31 -5.60 38.69
C ARG A 382 13.11 -4.13 39.04
N ASN A 383 12.25 -3.88 40.02
CA ASN A 383 12.25 -2.61 40.76
C ASN A 383 13.65 -2.34 41.33
N PHE A 384 14.27 -1.22 40.95
CA PHE A 384 15.40 -0.64 41.67
C PHE A 384 15.11 0.84 41.95
N GLY A 385 15.46 1.26 43.18
CA GLY A 385 14.91 2.46 43.81
C GLY A 385 15.54 3.78 43.35
N HIS A 386 15.05 4.87 43.98
CA HIS A 386 15.53 6.23 43.72
C HIS A 386 17.05 6.38 43.87
N GLY A 387 17.70 6.83 42.80
CA GLY A 387 19.02 7.48 42.83
C GLY A 387 18.90 8.88 42.25
N SER A 388 18.86 9.91 43.10
CA SER A 388 18.72 11.30 42.67
C SER A 388 20.07 11.91 42.31
N VAL A 389 20.25 12.29 41.04
CA VAL A 389 21.44 13.03 40.56
C VAL A 389 20.97 14.27 39.79
N GLN A 390 21.24 15.46 40.32
CA GLN A 390 20.90 16.72 39.67
C GLN A 390 21.96 17.10 38.62
N GLY A 391 21.77 16.66 37.38
CA GLY A 391 22.56 17.10 36.22
C GLY A 391 22.02 18.40 35.60
N ARG A 392 22.44 19.57 36.09
CA ARG A 392 21.95 20.87 35.60
C ARG A 392 22.78 21.39 34.42
N GLN A 393 22.36 21.08 33.18
CA GLN A 393 22.87 21.77 31.98
C GLN A 393 21.76 22.61 31.33
N GLN A 394 21.99 23.93 31.30
CA GLN A 394 21.18 24.88 30.52
C GLN A 394 21.77 24.99 29.12
N THR A 395 20.97 24.73 28.08
CA THR A 395 21.34 25.06 26.70
C THR A 395 20.83 26.47 26.34
N GLY A 396 21.73 27.30 25.81
CA GLY A 396 21.44 28.70 25.46
C GLY A 396 20.47 28.82 24.28
N ALA A 397 19.60 29.84 24.32
CA ALA A 397 18.50 29.98 23.39
C ALA A 397 18.92 30.39 21.96
N GLY A 398 18.46 29.63 20.97
CA GLY A 398 18.00 30.19 19.70
C GLY A 398 16.50 30.49 19.83
N GLY A 399 16.08 31.73 19.56
CA GLY A 399 14.78 32.29 19.97
C GLY A 399 13.52 31.77 19.26
N GLY A 400 13.26 30.47 19.26
CA GLY A 400 11.97 29.87 18.90
C GLY A 400 11.20 29.42 20.14
N ALA A 401 10.13 30.14 20.52
CA ALA A 401 9.35 29.81 21.71
C ALA A 401 8.57 28.49 21.53
N VAL A 402 9.05 27.41 22.15
CA VAL A 402 8.33 26.13 22.22
C VAL A 402 7.11 26.30 23.13
N GLN A 403 5.95 26.56 22.55
CA GLN A 403 4.68 26.58 23.30
C GLN A 403 4.40 25.20 23.90
N GLY A 404 4.33 25.13 25.23
CA GLY A 404 3.88 23.94 25.93
C GLY A 404 2.41 23.66 25.61
N ASN A 405 2.13 22.45 25.11
CA ASN A 405 0.80 21.86 24.90
C ASN A 405 -0.34 22.83 24.55
N SER A 406 -0.36 23.32 23.31
CA SER A 406 -1.56 23.96 22.78
C SER A 406 -2.76 23.00 22.83
N THR A 407 -3.95 23.51 23.13
CA THR A 407 -5.21 22.73 23.22
C THR A 407 -6.04 22.79 21.92
N GLY A 408 -5.51 23.41 20.87
CA GLY A 408 -6.19 23.57 19.59
C GLY A 408 -6.42 22.26 18.83
N ALA A 409 -7.53 22.21 18.08
CA ALA A 409 -8.03 21.05 17.33
C ALA A 409 -7.43 20.88 15.92
N GLY A 410 -6.27 21.49 15.65
CA GLY A 410 -5.56 21.33 14.38
C GLY A 410 -4.71 20.04 14.34
N LEU A 411 -4.22 19.70 13.14
CA LEU A 411 -3.24 18.64 12.95
C LEU A 411 -2.02 18.86 13.86
N ARG A 412 -1.69 17.85 14.69
CA ARG A 412 -0.57 17.90 15.64
C ARG A 412 0.39 16.74 15.39
N LEU A 413 1.61 17.08 15.02
CA LEU A 413 2.71 16.13 14.84
C LEU A 413 3.55 16.10 16.11
N THR A 414 3.49 14.97 16.82
CA THR A 414 4.15 14.76 18.11
C THR A 414 5.43 13.97 17.89
N ILE A 415 6.58 14.59 18.13
CA ILE A 415 7.88 13.92 18.00
C ILE A 415 8.05 12.93 19.16
N VAL A 416 8.52 11.72 18.85
CA VAL A 416 8.79 10.66 19.81
C VAL A 416 10.30 10.35 19.81
N PRO A 417 11.14 11.19 20.45
CA PRO A 417 12.60 11.15 20.28
C PRO A 417 13.29 9.89 20.83
N TYR A 418 12.56 9.06 21.58
CA TYR A 418 13.03 7.75 22.06
C TYR A 418 12.71 6.59 21.11
N GLN A 419 11.72 6.73 20.22
CA GLN A 419 11.53 5.81 19.10
C GLN A 419 12.56 6.17 18.04
N LYS A 420 13.56 5.30 17.86
CA LYS A 420 14.73 5.55 17.00
C LYS A 420 14.78 4.52 15.88
N TYR A 421 15.08 5.00 14.68
CA TYR A 421 15.19 4.19 13.47
C TYR A 421 16.60 4.38 12.87
N GLN A 422 16.72 4.27 11.55
CA GLN A 422 18.00 4.32 10.84
C GLN A 422 18.71 5.69 10.98
N LYS A 423 20.03 5.67 10.75
CA LYS A 423 20.86 6.87 10.59
C LYS A 423 20.98 7.20 9.10
N ILE A 424 21.06 8.48 8.77
CA ILE A 424 21.35 8.97 7.43
C ILE A 424 22.81 8.71 7.07
N ARG A 425 23.05 8.17 5.87
CA ARG A 425 24.34 8.13 5.18
C ARG A 425 24.56 9.40 4.37
N GLY A 426 23.57 9.83 3.59
CA GLY A 426 23.70 11.04 2.77
C GLY A 426 22.73 11.11 1.59
N PHE A 427 22.92 12.16 0.80
CA PHE A 427 22.16 12.45 -0.42
C PHE A 427 23.13 12.86 -1.53
N GLY A 428 22.80 12.56 -2.78
CA GLY A 428 23.73 12.70 -3.88
C GLY A 428 23.10 12.68 -5.27
N GLY A 429 23.97 12.56 -6.28
CA GLY A 429 23.59 12.32 -7.67
C GLY A 429 24.69 11.58 -8.44
N ALA A 430 24.37 11.10 -9.64
CA ALA A 430 25.32 10.43 -10.53
C ALA A 430 26.12 11.43 -11.39
N MET A 431 27.45 11.31 -11.33
CA MET A 431 28.38 11.97 -12.24
C MET A 431 28.62 11.06 -13.44
N THR A 432 27.73 11.13 -14.44
CA THR A 432 27.84 10.39 -15.70
C THR A 432 28.71 11.14 -16.72
N ASP A 433 29.07 10.46 -17.82
CA ASP A 433 29.70 11.11 -18.98
C ASP A 433 28.85 12.31 -19.46
N ALA A 434 27.52 12.17 -19.53
CA ALA A 434 26.61 13.25 -19.88
C ALA A 434 26.66 14.42 -18.89
N ALA A 435 26.66 14.16 -17.58
CA ALA A 435 26.76 15.21 -16.57
C ALA A 435 28.11 15.94 -16.67
N ALA A 436 29.21 15.20 -16.81
CA ALA A 436 30.55 15.77 -16.98
C ALA A 436 30.66 16.60 -18.26
N ILE A 437 30.13 16.12 -19.39
CA ILE A 437 30.10 16.86 -20.68
C ILE A 437 29.30 18.16 -20.55
N ASN A 438 28.12 18.11 -19.94
CA ASN A 438 27.28 19.30 -19.77
C ASN A 438 27.94 20.33 -18.85
N ILE A 439 28.44 19.93 -17.68
CA ILE A 439 29.14 20.84 -16.76
C ILE A 439 30.35 21.46 -17.47
N LEU A 440 31.20 20.67 -18.11
CA LEU A 440 32.41 21.14 -18.80
C LEU A 440 32.14 21.97 -20.08
N SER A 441 30.89 22.07 -20.54
CA SER A 441 30.49 22.93 -21.67
C SER A 441 30.22 24.39 -21.29
N LEU A 442 30.06 24.68 -19.99
CA LEU A 442 29.95 26.03 -19.43
C LEU A 442 31.34 26.69 -19.28
N SER A 443 31.37 28.00 -19.06
CA SER A 443 32.59 28.72 -18.66
C SER A 443 33.06 28.30 -17.26
N ALA A 444 34.35 28.50 -16.96
CA ALA A 444 34.92 28.11 -15.67
C ALA A 444 34.23 28.77 -14.46
N GLY A 445 33.66 29.98 -14.62
CA GLY A 445 32.88 30.64 -13.58
C GLY A 445 31.50 30.02 -13.36
N ALA A 446 30.81 29.66 -14.45
CA ALA A 446 29.52 28.97 -14.38
C ALA A 446 29.68 27.51 -13.89
N GLN A 447 30.79 26.83 -14.22
CA GLN A 447 31.18 25.53 -13.67
C GLN A 447 31.32 25.54 -12.15
N ASP A 448 32.15 26.46 -11.62
CA ASP A 448 32.36 26.61 -10.17
C ASP A 448 31.04 26.95 -9.45
N GLN A 449 30.21 27.84 -10.02
CA GLN A 449 28.90 28.15 -9.46
C GLN A 449 27.97 26.93 -9.42
N LEU A 450 27.87 26.15 -10.51
CA LEU A 450 27.05 24.95 -10.59
C LEU A 450 27.49 23.90 -9.55
N LEU A 451 28.79 23.60 -9.48
CA LEU A 451 29.33 22.64 -8.53
C LEU A 451 29.15 23.10 -7.07
N ARG A 452 29.28 24.40 -6.79
CA ARG A 452 28.91 24.97 -5.49
C ARG A 452 27.43 24.78 -5.17
N GLN A 453 26.51 24.91 -6.14
CA GLN A 453 25.08 24.67 -5.87
C GLN A 453 24.82 23.27 -5.30
N TYR A 454 25.54 22.24 -5.77
CA TYR A 454 25.42 20.89 -5.21
C TYR A 454 26.23 20.68 -3.93
N PHE A 455 27.54 20.89 -3.95
CA PHE A 455 28.47 20.35 -2.95
C PHE A 455 28.92 21.34 -1.86
N SER A 456 28.66 22.64 -2.01
CA SER A 456 29.06 23.63 -1.00
C SER A 456 28.06 23.75 0.17
N PRO A 457 28.51 24.20 1.36
CA PRO A 457 27.62 24.54 2.48
C PRO A 457 26.60 25.64 2.15
N GLU A 458 26.93 26.53 1.21
CA GLU A 458 26.03 27.56 0.70
C GLU A 458 24.94 26.94 -0.19
N GLY A 459 25.32 25.95 -1.02
CA GLY A 459 24.47 25.10 -1.86
C GLY A 459 23.65 24.06 -1.07
N ILE A 460 23.38 22.90 -1.66
CA ILE A 460 22.45 21.92 -1.08
C ILE A 460 23.14 20.76 -0.32
N GLY A 461 24.47 20.79 -0.20
CA GLY A 461 25.22 19.92 0.71
C GLY A 461 25.20 18.43 0.32
N TYR A 462 25.25 18.10 -0.97
CA TYR A 462 25.41 16.72 -1.43
C TYR A 462 26.67 16.09 -0.83
N SER A 463 26.53 14.88 -0.27
CA SER A 463 27.61 14.11 0.36
C SER A 463 27.91 12.78 -0.35
N VAL A 464 27.09 12.38 -1.33
CA VAL A 464 27.26 11.16 -2.13
C VAL A 464 27.42 11.52 -3.61
N VAL A 465 28.28 10.80 -4.34
CA VAL A 465 28.34 10.83 -5.81
C VAL A 465 28.43 9.42 -6.35
N ARG A 466 27.48 9.03 -7.22
CA ARG A 466 27.54 7.77 -7.97
C ARG A 466 28.40 7.95 -9.23
N VAL A 467 29.26 6.99 -9.53
CA VAL A 467 30.23 7.01 -10.62
C VAL A 467 30.05 5.76 -11.48
N PRO A 468 29.72 5.91 -12.77
CA PRO A 468 29.72 4.78 -13.71
C PRO A 468 31.11 4.21 -13.88
N MET A 469 31.22 2.88 -13.82
CA MET A 469 32.42 2.16 -14.23
C MET A 469 32.37 1.92 -15.74
N ALA A 470 33.03 2.81 -16.48
CA ALA A 470 32.95 2.95 -17.94
C ALA A 470 31.53 3.29 -18.44
N SER A 471 31.21 3.02 -19.71
CA SER A 471 30.08 3.66 -20.37
C SER A 471 28.71 3.21 -19.88
N CYS A 472 27.77 4.15 -19.78
CA CYS A 472 26.33 3.95 -19.55
C CYS A 472 25.50 4.39 -20.77
N ASP A 473 24.18 4.40 -20.70
CA ASP A 473 23.34 4.98 -21.77
C ASP A 473 23.54 6.50 -21.88
N PHE A 474 23.76 7.16 -20.74
CA PHE A 474 24.24 8.55 -20.60
C PHE A 474 25.74 8.73 -20.92
N SER A 475 26.27 7.91 -21.83
CA SER A 475 27.55 8.12 -22.53
C SER A 475 27.31 8.50 -23.99
N THR A 476 28.34 9.03 -24.68
CA THR A 476 28.29 9.36 -26.12
C THR A 476 28.71 8.20 -27.02
N ARG A 477 29.33 7.15 -26.46
CA ARG A 477 29.82 5.95 -27.15
C ARG A 477 29.82 4.75 -26.19
N LEU A 478 29.92 3.54 -26.73
CA LEU A 478 30.21 2.32 -25.96
C LEU A 478 31.71 2.19 -25.70
N TYR A 479 32.09 1.85 -24.46
CA TYR A 479 33.45 1.42 -24.08
C TYR A 479 33.48 0.69 -22.73
N THR A 480 34.48 -0.15 -22.52
CA THR A 480 34.92 -0.58 -21.19
C THR A 480 36.38 -0.17 -20.96
N TYR A 481 36.93 -0.41 -19.76
CA TYR A 481 38.34 -0.18 -19.48
C TYR A 481 39.27 -1.28 -20.03
N ALA A 482 38.71 -2.42 -20.49
CA ALA A 482 39.46 -3.62 -20.86
C ALA A 482 38.86 -4.32 -22.10
N ASP A 483 38.61 -3.57 -23.17
CA ASP A 483 37.97 -4.09 -24.40
C ASP A 483 38.85 -5.05 -25.22
N THR A 484 40.16 -5.17 -24.93
CA THR A 484 41.09 -6.11 -25.57
C THR A 484 40.64 -7.58 -25.39
N PRO A 485 40.28 -8.32 -26.47
CA PRO A 485 39.71 -9.65 -26.33
C PRO A 485 40.66 -10.68 -25.71
N GLY A 486 40.23 -11.30 -24.61
CA GLY A 486 40.99 -12.36 -23.92
C GLY A 486 42.00 -11.83 -22.89
N ASP A 487 41.95 -10.56 -22.54
CA ASP A 487 42.78 -9.95 -21.49
C ASP A 487 42.27 -10.33 -20.08
N TYR A 488 42.44 -11.61 -19.70
CA TYR A 488 42.06 -12.14 -18.39
C TYR A 488 42.92 -11.59 -17.24
N ASN A 489 44.10 -11.03 -17.53
CA ASN A 489 44.99 -10.42 -16.56
C ASN A 489 44.66 -8.94 -16.29
N LEU A 490 43.91 -8.29 -17.21
CA LEU A 490 43.66 -6.86 -17.26
C LEU A 490 44.95 -6.03 -17.52
N ASP A 491 45.88 -6.60 -18.30
CA ASP A 491 47.18 -6.00 -18.64
C ASP A 491 47.02 -4.68 -19.44
N ASN A 492 45.92 -4.54 -20.19
CA ASN A 492 45.58 -3.34 -20.97
C ASN A 492 44.57 -2.41 -20.27
N PHE A 493 44.22 -2.66 -19.00
CA PHE A 493 43.19 -1.89 -18.30
C PHE A 493 43.55 -0.40 -18.26
N THR A 494 42.72 0.44 -18.87
CA THR A 494 42.98 1.87 -19.02
C THR A 494 41.69 2.67 -18.80
N LEU A 495 41.74 3.67 -17.90
CA LEU A 495 40.62 4.62 -17.73
C LEU A 495 40.46 5.51 -18.97
N ALA A 496 39.23 5.90 -19.30
CA ALA A 496 38.95 6.67 -20.49
C ALA A 496 39.27 8.17 -20.33
N PRO A 497 39.45 8.92 -21.43
CA PRO A 497 39.58 10.38 -21.38
C PRO A 497 38.38 11.09 -20.70
N GLU A 498 37.22 10.45 -20.71
CA GLU A 498 36.02 10.83 -19.98
C GLU A 498 36.24 10.85 -18.46
N ASP A 499 36.72 9.74 -17.86
CA ASP A 499 37.07 9.66 -16.43
C ASP A 499 38.03 10.77 -16.00
N ILE A 500 39.09 10.99 -16.78
CA ILE A 500 40.17 11.92 -16.44
C ILE A 500 39.66 13.36 -16.35
N LYS A 501 38.68 13.73 -17.19
CA LYS A 501 38.02 15.04 -17.15
C LYS A 501 37.09 15.17 -15.94
N MET A 502 36.29 14.14 -15.67
CA MET A 502 35.31 14.08 -14.59
C MET A 502 35.92 14.35 -13.20
N LYS A 503 37.13 13.83 -12.95
CA LYS A 503 37.85 13.99 -11.66
C LYS A 503 38.05 15.45 -11.24
N ARG A 504 38.12 16.40 -12.19
CA ARG A 504 38.25 17.83 -11.88
C ARG A 504 37.00 18.42 -11.21
N ALA A 505 35.81 17.88 -11.48
CA ALA A 505 34.57 18.32 -10.86
C ALA A 505 34.42 17.82 -9.41
N GLN A 506 34.86 16.59 -9.14
CA GLN A 506 34.84 15.99 -7.79
C GLN A 506 35.83 16.68 -6.85
N ALA A 507 37.01 17.08 -7.35
CA ALA A 507 38.04 17.80 -6.60
C ALA A 507 37.65 19.24 -6.17
N LEU A 508 36.48 19.74 -6.58
CA LEU A 508 35.97 21.07 -6.20
C LEU A 508 35.01 21.04 -5.00
N SER A 509 34.73 19.87 -4.42
CA SER A 509 33.96 19.78 -3.17
C SER A 509 34.80 20.27 -1.97
N PRO A 510 34.29 21.21 -1.14
CA PRO A 510 34.95 21.61 0.10
C PRO A 510 34.72 20.62 1.26
N VAL A 511 34.00 19.51 1.01
CA VAL A 511 33.61 18.49 1.99
C VAL A 511 33.98 17.09 1.46
N PRO A 512 34.49 16.15 2.27
CA PRO A 512 34.71 14.77 1.82
C PRO A 512 33.42 14.15 1.27
N LEU A 513 33.50 13.56 0.07
CA LEU A 513 32.37 12.91 -0.61
C LEU A 513 32.46 11.38 -0.49
N SER A 514 31.33 10.75 -0.21
CA SER A 514 31.16 9.30 -0.34
C SER A 514 30.98 8.93 -1.80
N LEU A 515 32.04 8.45 -2.45
CA LEU A 515 31.93 7.92 -3.81
C LEU A 515 31.32 6.52 -3.80
N LEU A 516 30.32 6.29 -4.64
CA LEU A 516 29.69 5.01 -4.94
C LEU A 516 30.01 4.66 -6.40
N ALA A 517 30.32 3.40 -6.73
CA ALA A 517 30.50 2.98 -8.12
C ALA A 517 29.66 1.75 -8.50
N SER A 518 29.16 1.76 -9.74
CA SER A 518 28.34 0.71 -10.35
C SER A 518 28.80 0.46 -11.79
N ALA A 519 28.86 -0.81 -12.22
CA ALA A 519 29.17 -1.17 -13.61
C ALA A 519 27.93 -1.66 -14.37
N TRP A 520 27.69 -1.13 -15.58
CA TRP A 520 26.57 -1.55 -16.43
C TRP A 520 26.88 -2.81 -17.24
N SER A 521 28.12 -3.00 -17.68
CA SER A 521 28.49 -4.17 -18.49
C SER A 521 29.96 -4.55 -18.28
N ALA A 522 30.21 -5.86 -18.23
CA ALA A 522 31.54 -6.42 -18.44
C ALA A 522 32.02 -6.19 -19.89
N PRO A 523 33.33 -6.25 -20.15
CA PRO A 523 33.89 -6.27 -21.50
C PRO A 523 33.20 -7.30 -22.38
N ALA A 524 32.89 -6.92 -23.62
CA ALA A 524 32.05 -7.72 -24.52
C ALA A 524 32.55 -9.16 -24.71
N TRP A 525 33.87 -9.36 -24.70
CA TRP A 525 34.51 -10.67 -24.85
C TRP A 525 34.31 -11.59 -23.63
N MET A 526 34.00 -11.07 -22.44
CA MET A 526 33.64 -11.87 -21.24
C MET A 526 32.19 -12.36 -21.26
N LYS A 527 31.30 -11.76 -22.08
CA LYS A 527 29.84 -11.98 -22.02
C LYS A 527 29.34 -13.04 -22.99
N THR A 528 28.32 -13.80 -22.59
CA THR A 528 27.74 -14.91 -23.34
C THR A 528 27.20 -14.52 -24.72
N ASN A 529 26.78 -13.28 -24.90
CA ASN A 529 26.29 -12.72 -26.17
C ASN A 529 27.36 -12.00 -27.01
N GLY A 530 28.57 -11.80 -26.49
CA GLY A 530 29.64 -11.07 -27.19
C GLY A 530 29.41 -9.56 -27.35
N ALA A 531 28.50 -8.94 -26.58
CA ALA A 531 28.10 -7.54 -26.76
C ALA A 531 27.82 -6.81 -25.42
N LEU A 532 28.01 -5.48 -25.38
CA LEU A 532 27.68 -4.68 -24.19
C LEU A 532 26.16 -4.61 -23.94
N ILE A 533 25.35 -4.66 -25.00
CA ILE A 533 23.88 -4.47 -24.97
C ILE A 533 23.12 -5.79 -25.15
N GLY A 534 21.81 -5.76 -24.89
CA GLY A 534 20.92 -6.92 -25.02
C GLY A 534 21.15 -8.02 -23.98
N LYS A 535 20.40 -9.13 -24.07
CA LYS A 535 20.54 -10.24 -23.12
C LYS A 535 21.94 -10.85 -23.14
N GLY A 536 22.63 -10.87 -21.99
CA GLY A 536 23.95 -11.46 -21.84
C GLY A 536 24.49 -11.39 -20.41
N SER A 537 24.77 -12.56 -19.84
CA SER A 537 25.51 -12.77 -18.59
C SER A 537 27.02 -12.97 -18.84
N LEU A 538 27.83 -13.15 -17.80
CA LEU A 538 29.21 -13.61 -17.93
C LEU A 538 29.28 -15.05 -18.46
N LYS A 539 30.35 -15.38 -19.20
CA LYS A 539 30.64 -16.78 -19.59
C LYS A 539 31.13 -17.60 -18.39
N GLY A 540 30.99 -18.92 -18.50
CA GLY A 540 31.46 -19.86 -17.49
C GLY A 540 30.49 -19.97 -16.31
N GLN A 541 31.04 -19.93 -15.10
CA GLN A 541 30.35 -20.01 -13.80
C GLN A 541 31.14 -19.18 -12.77
N PRO A 542 30.53 -18.76 -11.67
CA PRO A 542 31.24 -18.24 -10.48
C PRO A 542 32.40 -19.16 -10.04
N GLY A 543 33.49 -18.57 -9.57
CA GLY A 543 34.77 -19.24 -9.36
C GLY A 543 35.58 -19.49 -10.66
N GLY A 544 34.99 -19.28 -11.84
CA GLY A 544 35.62 -19.44 -13.16
C GLY A 544 36.46 -18.24 -13.59
N LYS A 545 37.24 -18.40 -14.67
CA LYS A 545 38.20 -17.38 -15.14
C LYS A 545 37.56 -16.03 -15.50
N GLU A 546 36.43 -16.01 -16.22
CA GLU A 546 35.72 -14.77 -16.55
C GLU A 546 35.19 -14.07 -15.30
N HIS A 547 34.61 -14.82 -14.36
CA HIS A 547 34.04 -14.29 -13.12
C HIS A 547 35.12 -13.72 -12.17
N LYS A 548 36.29 -14.37 -12.11
CA LYS A 548 37.48 -13.85 -11.42
C LYS A 548 38.07 -12.61 -12.09
N SER A 549 38.15 -12.60 -13.42
CA SER A 549 38.63 -11.42 -14.18
C SER A 549 37.68 -10.23 -13.98
N TRP A 550 36.37 -10.48 -13.91
CA TRP A 550 35.38 -9.46 -13.61
C TRP A 550 35.50 -8.94 -12.17
N ALA A 551 35.75 -9.80 -11.18
CA ALA A 551 36.06 -9.35 -9.82
C ALA A 551 37.34 -8.48 -9.78
N GLN A 552 38.40 -8.86 -10.49
CA GLN A 552 39.62 -8.06 -10.59
C GLN A 552 39.42 -6.74 -11.34
N TYR A 553 38.44 -6.64 -12.26
CA TYR A 553 38.09 -5.38 -12.93
C TYR A 553 37.56 -4.33 -11.93
N TYR A 554 36.79 -4.75 -10.91
CA TYR A 554 36.40 -3.87 -9.81
C TYR A 554 37.60 -3.44 -8.96
N ILE A 555 38.52 -4.35 -8.63
CA ILE A 555 39.72 -4.00 -7.86
C ILE A 555 40.61 -3.02 -8.64
N ARG A 556 40.83 -3.28 -9.93
CA ARG A 556 41.66 -2.41 -10.77
C ARG A 556 41.02 -1.03 -11.00
N PHE A 557 39.70 -0.95 -11.09
CA PHE A 557 39.01 0.34 -11.08
C PHE A 557 39.31 1.16 -9.81
N LEU A 558 39.26 0.53 -8.62
CA LEU A 558 39.61 1.18 -7.36
C LEU A 558 41.08 1.62 -7.33
N GLU A 559 42.01 0.77 -7.79
CA GLU A 559 43.44 1.10 -7.90
C GLU A 559 43.69 2.31 -8.83
N GLU A 560 43.09 2.31 -10.03
CA GLU A 560 43.26 3.39 -11.02
C GLU A 560 42.59 4.72 -10.60
N TYR A 561 41.59 4.69 -9.72
CA TYR A 561 41.03 5.91 -9.11
C TYR A 561 41.82 6.38 -7.89
N ALA A 562 42.35 5.46 -7.07
CA ALA A 562 43.17 5.78 -5.92
C ALA A 562 44.47 6.52 -6.30
N LYS A 563 45.03 6.26 -7.49
CA LYS A 563 46.15 7.04 -8.09
C LYS A 563 45.86 8.54 -8.25
N TYR A 564 44.59 8.95 -8.17
CA TYR A 564 44.13 10.35 -8.25
C TYR A 564 43.61 10.86 -6.89
N ASN A 565 43.92 10.16 -5.79
CA ASN A 565 43.44 10.42 -4.43
C ASN A 565 41.91 10.31 -4.28
N LEU A 566 41.24 9.50 -5.11
CA LEU A 566 39.81 9.22 -5.02
C LEU A 566 39.57 7.82 -4.46
N THR A 567 38.98 7.75 -3.28
CA THR A 567 38.62 6.52 -2.57
C THR A 567 37.11 6.30 -2.60
N PHE A 568 36.67 5.07 -2.83
CA PHE A 568 35.25 4.73 -2.82
C PHE A 568 34.79 4.33 -1.42
N TRP A 569 33.60 4.82 -1.04
CA TRP A 569 32.87 4.31 0.12
C TRP A 569 32.25 2.95 -0.20
N ALA A 570 31.68 2.81 -1.40
CA ALA A 570 30.91 1.63 -1.77
C ALA A 570 31.04 1.26 -3.26
N LEU A 571 30.84 -0.02 -3.54
CA LEU A 571 30.60 -0.59 -4.86
C LEU A 571 29.24 -1.29 -4.85
N THR A 572 28.56 -1.32 -5.99
CA THR A 572 27.44 -2.25 -6.21
C THR A 572 27.93 -3.48 -6.97
N THR A 573 27.14 -4.56 -6.96
CA THR A 573 27.42 -5.76 -7.76
C THR A 573 27.25 -5.57 -9.28
N GLY A 574 26.76 -4.41 -9.72
CA GLY A 574 26.45 -4.10 -11.11
C GLY A 574 25.07 -3.47 -11.25
N ASN A 575 24.90 -2.56 -12.20
CA ASN A 575 23.68 -1.77 -12.43
C ASN A 575 22.60 -2.59 -13.14
N GLU A 576 21.39 -2.64 -12.59
CA GLU A 576 20.22 -3.35 -13.12
C GLU A 576 20.50 -4.79 -13.63
N PRO A 577 20.98 -5.70 -12.77
CA PRO A 577 21.25 -7.10 -13.13
C PRO A 577 20.05 -7.84 -13.74
N SER A 578 18.81 -7.41 -13.50
CA SER A 578 17.62 -7.97 -14.17
C SER A 578 17.53 -7.58 -15.65
N ALA A 579 18.01 -6.39 -16.03
CA ALA A 579 17.97 -5.88 -17.40
C ALA A 579 18.76 -6.76 -18.38
N GLY A 580 19.91 -7.28 -17.95
CA GLY A 580 20.75 -8.17 -18.76
C GLY A 580 20.14 -9.54 -19.08
N HIS A 581 18.93 -9.83 -18.57
CA HIS A 581 18.12 -10.98 -18.97
C HIS A 581 17.09 -10.69 -20.07
N ILE A 582 16.90 -9.42 -20.45
CA ILE A 582 15.91 -8.96 -21.45
C ILE A 582 16.52 -9.00 -22.85
N THR A 583 15.95 -9.80 -23.76
CA THR A 583 16.52 -10.10 -25.10
C THR A 583 16.94 -8.85 -25.88
N ASN A 584 16.06 -7.85 -25.96
CA ASN A 584 16.26 -6.63 -26.72
C ASN A 584 16.51 -5.40 -25.82
N TYR A 585 17.21 -5.57 -24.68
CA TYR A 585 17.61 -4.42 -23.86
C TYR A 585 18.50 -3.47 -24.66
N SER A 586 18.15 -2.18 -24.70
CA SER A 586 18.65 -1.27 -25.74
C SER A 586 20.02 -0.67 -25.46
N PHE A 587 20.50 -0.73 -24.22
CA PHE A 587 21.80 -0.20 -23.80
C PHE A 587 22.57 -1.21 -22.93
N GLN A 588 23.67 -0.76 -22.32
CA GLN A 588 24.58 -1.63 -21.56
C GLN A 588 23.88 -2.28 -20.36
N ALA A 589 24.00 -3.60 -20.26
CA ALA A 589 23.50 -4.38 -19.12
C ALA A 589 24.28 -5.69 -18.98
N LEU A 590 24.39 -6.23 -17.76
CA LEU A 590 25.01 -7.52 -17.47
C LEU A 590 24.07 -8.39 -16.65
N GLY A 591 23.62 -9.51 -17.22
CA GLY A 591 22.63 -10.36 -16.59
C GLY A 591 23.21 -11.16 -15.43
N PHE A 592 22.57 -11.07 -14.27
CA PHE A 592 22.74 -11.99 -13.14
C PHE A 592 21.37 -12.40 -12.61
N THR A 593 21.15 -13.69 -12.33
CA THR A 593 20.11 -14.11 -11.37
C THR A 593 20.58 -13.80 -9.94
N PRO A 594 19.71 -13.76 -8.92
CA PRO A 594 20.16 -13.57 -7.54
C PRO A 594 21.09 -14.71 -7.06
N GLU A 595 20.96 -15.93 -7.59
CA GLU A 595 21.89 -17.03 -7.32
C GLU A 595 23.26 -16.78 -7.96
N GLU A 596 23.31 -16.37 -9.24
CA GLU A 596 24.58 -16.03 -9.91
C GLU A 596 25.29 -14.86 -9.20
N GLN A 597 24.53 -13.86 -8.71
CA GLN A 597 25.06 -12.73 -7.95
C GLN A 597 25.59 -13.17 -6.57
N ARG A 598 24.85 -14.02 -5.83
CA ARG A 598 25.28 -14.62 -4.56
C ARG A 598 26.61 -15.35 -4.73
N ASP A 599 26.68 -16.26 -5.69
CA ASP A 599 27.83 -17.13 -5.89
C ASP A 599 29.06 -16.34 -6.36
N TRP A 600 28.88 -15.32 -7.23
CA TRP A 600 29.95 -14.43 -7.63
C TRP A 600 30.49 -13.57 -6.48
N VAL A 601 29.61 -13.07 -5.58
CA VAL A 601 30.03 -12.36 -4.36
C VAL A 601 30.80 -13.27 -3.40
N ALA A 602 30.32 -14.50 -3.19
CA ALA A 602 30.92 -15.47 -2.28
C ALA A 602 32.29 -15.97 -2.76
N LEU A 603 32.44 -16.25 -4.07
CA LEU A 603 33.59 -16.95 -4.64
C LEU A 603 34.64 -16.02 -5.27
N ASP A 604 34.25 -14.85 -5.77
CA ASP A 604 35.12 -14.00 -6.59
C ASP A 604 35.23 -12.55 -6.06
N LEU A 605 34.14 -11.77 -6.04
CA LEU A 605 34.21 -10.33 -5.70
C LEU A 605 34.61 -10.08 -4.23
N GLY A 606 33.92 -10.72 -3.29
CA GLY A 606 34.19 -10.55 -1.86
C GLY A 606 35.60 -10.97 -1.45
N PRO A 607 36.10 -12.15 -1.87
CA PRO A 607 37.48 -12.57 -1.67
C PRO A 607 38.51 -11.65 -2.34
N ALA A 608 38.27 -11.18 -3.57
CA ALA A 608 39.17 -10.26 -4.26
C ALA A 608 39.29 -8.93 -3.49
N LEU A 609 38.15 -8.36 -3.05
CA LEU A 609 38.13 -7.10 -2.30
C LEU A 609 38.84 -7.24 -0.94
N HIS A 610 38.66 -8.36 -0.23
CA HIS A 610 39.36 -8.66 1.03
C HIS A 610 40.87 -8.92 0.87
N THR A 611 41.33 -9.30 -0.34
CA THR A 611 42.75 -9.51 -0.64
C THR A 611 43.42 -8.21 -1.13
N SER A 612 42.63 -7.24 -1.61
CA SER A 612 43.09 -5.92 -2.05
C SER A 612 43.41 -4.97 -0.88
N SER A 613 43.99 -3.82 -1.19
CA SER A 613 44.16 -2.69 -0.25
C SER A 613 42.85 -1.96 0.08
N HIS A 614 41.75 -2.28 -0.60
CA HIS A 614 40.47 -1.58 -0.53
C HIS A 614 39.42 -2.26 0.35
N THR A 615 39.85 -3.04 1.36
CA THR A 615 38.99 -3.83 2.26
C THR A 615 37.91 -3.05 3.03
N HIS A 616 38.02 -1.73 3.09
CA HIS A 616 37.05 -0.81 3.71
C HIS A 616 35.90 -0.39 2.77
N THR A 617 35.93 -0.82 1.51
CA THR A 617 34.87 -0.50 0.53
C THR A 617 33.65 -1.37 0.79
N HIS A 618 32.50 -0.76 1.04
CA HIS A 618 31.24 -1.47 1.23
C HIS A 618 30.78 -2.13 -0.08
N VAL A 619 30.13 -3.30 0.01
CA VAL A 619 29.48 -3.96 -1.14
C VAL A 619 27.97 -3.90 -1.00
N LEU A 620 27.29 -3.40 -2.03
CA LEU A 620 25.83 -3.34 -2.15
C LEU A 620 25.33 -4.33 -3.19
N ILE A 621 24.31 -5.10 -2.86
CA ILE A 621 23.63 -6.01 -3.79
C ILE A 621 22.39 -5.36 -4.42
N LEU A 622 21.77 -6.06 -5.38
CA LEU A 622 20.65 -5.60 -6.19
C LEU A 622 21.02 -4.45 -7.16
N ASP A 623 20.97 -3.18 -6.75
CA ASP A 623 21.18 -1.99 -7.62
C ASP A 623 20.21 -2.00 -8.82
N ASP A 624 18.93 -2.24 -8.49
CA ASP A 624 17.79 -2.43 -9.39
C ASP A 624 16.48 -2.09 -8.63
N ASN A 625 15.35 -2.18 -9.32
CA ASN A 625 14.02 -1.78 -8.88
C ASN A 625 13.54 -2.51 -7.62
N ARG A 626 12.94 -1.79 -6.65
CA ARG A 626 12.49 -2.37 -5.36
C ARG A 626 11.43 -3.47 -5.48
N LEU A 627 10.81 -3.63 -6.66
CA LEU A 627 9.92 -4.74 -7.03
C LEU A 627 10.59 -6.14 -6.89
N LEU A 628 11.91 -6.20 -6.98
CA LEU A 628 12.70 -7.43 -6.84
C LEU A 628 12.92 -7.85 -5.37
N LEU A 629 12.53 -6.99 -4.42
CA LEU A 629 12.55 -7.25 -2.98
C LEU A 629 11.20 -7.80 -2.48
N PRO A 630 11.21 -8.65 -1.43
CA PRO A 630 12.36 -9.12 -0.65
C PRO A 630 13.08 -10.34 -1.26
N HIS A 631 12.67 -10.83 -2.44
CA HIS A 631 13.16 -12.10 -2.98
C HIS A 631 14.68 -12.10 -3.24
N TRP A 632 15.20 -11.07 -3.90
CA TRP A 632 16.63 -10.97 -4.24
C TRP A 632 17.50 -10.95 -2.97
N ALA A 633 17.12 -10.14 -1.99
CA ALA A 633 17.77 -10.11 -0.68
C ALA A 633 17.68 -11.46 0.04
N LYS A 634 16.53 -12.15 0.01
CA LYS A 634 16.40 -13.51 0.59
C LYS A 634 17.38 -14.51 -0.01
N VAL A 635 17.56 -14.53 -1.33
CA VAL A 635 18.46 -15.50 -1.99
C VAL A 635 19.93 -15.20 -1.69
N VAL A 636 20.33 -13.93 -1.66
CA VAL A 636 21.73 -13.53 -1.50
C VAL A 636 22.18 -13.44 -0.04
N LEU A 637 21.39 -12.82 0.85
CA LEU A 637 21.77 -12.55 2.24
C LEU A 637 21.59 -13.74 3.19
N SER A 638 20.81 -14.75 2.80
CA SER A 638 20.66 -15.98 3.60
C SER A 638 21.87 -16.91 3.50
N ASP A 639 22.79 -16.67 2.55
CA ASP A 639 24.02 -17.43 2.40
C ASP A 639 25.16 -16.75 3.16
N ILE A 640 25.71 -17.44 4.16
CA ILE A 640 26.78 -16.91 5.03
C ILE A 640 28.11 -16.66 4.29
N HIS A 641 28.34 -17.30 3.14
CA HIS A 641 29.55 -17.11 2.34
C HIS A 641 29.49 -15.83 1.49
N ALA A 642 28.30 -15.44 1.05
CA ALA A 642 28.04 -14.16 0.38
C ALA A 642 27.79 -13.02 1.39
N GLY A 643 26.86 -13.22 2.33
CA GLY A 643 26.37 -12.22 3.28
C GLY A 643 27.48 -11.52 4.08
N LYS A 644 28.49 -12.28 4.54
CA LYS A 644 29.66 -11.75 5.27
C LYS A 644 30.49 -10.68 4.53
N TYR A 645 30.30 -10.52 3.22
CA TYR A 645 30.97 -9.50 2.41
C TYR A 645 30.05 -8.32 2.05
N ILE A 646 28.75 -8.47 2.27
CA ILE A 646 27.71 -7.52 1.86
C ILE A 646 27.39 -6.59 3.02
N HIS A 647 27.22 -5.31 2.70
CA HIS A 647 26.99 -4.26 3.70
C HIS A 647 25.56 -3.69 3.62
N GLY A 648 24.91 -3.82 2.46
CA GLY A 648 23.57 -3.31 2.22
C GLY A 648 22.96 -3.72 0.89
N VAL A 649 21.77 -3.17 0.61
CA VAL A 649 20.99 -3.39 -0.61
C VAL A 649 20.76 -2.04 -1.29
N ALA A 650 21.13 -1.96 -2.56
CA ALA A 650 20.91 -0.82 -3.44
C ALA A 650 19.56 -0.94 -4.15
N VAL A 651 18.77 0.14 -4.21
CA VAL A 651 17.41 0.15 -4.81
C VAL A 651 17.19 1.32 -5.78
N HIS A 652 16.43 1.05 -6.85
CA HIS A 652 16.01 2.01 -7.88
C HIS A 652 14.49 2.25 -7.85
N TRP A 653 14.07 3.44 -8.31
CA TRP A 653 12.70 3.99 -8.19
C TRP A 653 11.68 3.59 -9.29
N TYR A 654 12.13 3.14 -10.45
CA TYR A 654 11.33 3.27 -11.70
C TYR A 654 10.02 2.48 -11.76
N LEU A 655 9.86 1.43 -10.95
CA LEU A 655 8.68 0.56 -10.93
C LEU A 655 7.85 0.67 -9.65
N ASP A 656 8.11 1.66 -8.79
CA ASP A 656 7.59 1.73 -7.42
C ASP A 656 6.06 1.84 -7.33
N SER A 657 5.41 2.38 -8.37
CA SER A 657 3.94 2.36 -8.49
C SER A 657 3.30 0.96 -8.54
N LEU A 658 4.10 -0.09 -8.77
CA LEU A 658 3.66 -1.49 -8.80
C LEU A 658 3.78 -2.18 -7.44
N VAL A 659 4.52 -1.62 -6.49
CA VAL A 659 4.87 -2.28 -5.21
C VAL A 659 4.93 -1.28 -4.04
N PRO A 660 4.09 -1.44 -3.00
CA PRO A 660 4.21 -0.65 -1.78
C PRO A 660 5.57 -0.85 -1.09
N ALA A 661 6.16 0.24 -0.61
CA ALA A 661 7.45 0.23 0.09
C ALA A 661 7.47 -0.72 1.31
N GLU A 662 6.38 -0.81 2.08
CA GLU A 662 6.28 -1.71 3.23
C GLU A 662 6.53 -3.18 2.87
N ILE A 663 5.96 -3.69 1.76
CA ILE A 663 6.11 -5.11 1.39
C ILE A 663 7.42 -5.42 0.66
N SER A 664 8.22 -4.39 0.32
CA SER A 664 9.50 -4.51 -0.39
C SER A 664 10.65 -4.09 0.53
N LEU A 665 10.79 -2.79 0.79
CA LEU A 665 11.78 -2.19 1.68
C LEU A 665 11.55 -2.59 3.15
N GLY A 666 10.33 -2.40 3.66
CA GLY A 666 9.97 -2.71 5.06
C GLY A 666 10.27 -4.17 5.42
N VAL A 667 9.65 -5.11 4.69
CA VAL A 667 9.89 -6.55 4.84
C VAL A 667 11.36 -6.94 4.64
N THR A 668 12.11 -6.29 3.73
CA THR A 668 13.56 -6.58 3.59
C THR A 668 14.33 -6.17 4.84
N HIS A 669 14.05 -4.99 5.39
CA HIS A 669 14.68 -4.56 6.65
C HIS A 669 14.27 -5.45 7.84
N HIS A 670 13.01 -5.88 7.93
CA HIS A 670 12.57 -6.79 9.01
C HIS A 670 13.21 -8.19 8.92
N LEU A 671 13.57 -8.65 7.72
CA LEU A 671 14.26 -9.93 7.52
C LEU A 671 15.78 -9.83 7.70
N PHE A 672 16.37 -8.68 7.36
CA PHE A 672 17.81 -8.48 7.27
C PHE A 672 18.23 -7.12 7.91
N PRO A 673 17.90 -6.85 9.19
CA PRO A 673 18.06 -5.53 9.79
C PRO A 673 19.51 -5.06 9.91
N GLU A 674 20.45 -6.00 9.91
CA GLU A 674 21.90 -5.75 9.95
C GLU A 674 22.43 -5.08 8.66
N TYR A 675 21.71 -5.23 7.54
CA TYR A 675 22.10 -4.76 6.21
C TYR A 675 21.28 -3.51 5.85
N TYR A 676 21.94 -2.40 5.52
CA TYR A 676 21.22 -1.15 5.27
C TYR A 676 20.63 -1.08 3.86
N LEU A 677 19.48 -0.41 3.71
CA LEU A 677 18.88 -0.11 2.41
C LEU A 677 19.33 1.29 1.94
N PHE A 678 19.67 1.46 0.66
CA PHE A 678 20.13 2.75 0.12
C PHE A 678 19.61 2.97 -1.32
N GLY A 679 18.97 4.11 -1.56
CA GLY A 679 18.51 4.52 -2.89
C GLY A 679 19.70 4.97 -3.75
N THR A 680 20.06 4.15 -4.75
CA THR A 680 21.24 4.39 -5.61
C THR A 680 20.92 5.12 -6.90
N GLU A 681 19.68 5.07 -7.39
CA GLU A 681 19.27 5.74 -8.63
C GLU A 681 17.78 6.08 -8.64
N ALA A 682 17.46 7.32 -9.02
CA ALA A 682 16.13 7.76 -9.38
C ALA A 682 16.20 8.94 -10.37
N CYS A 683 15.34 8.96 -11.39
CA CYS A 683 15.10 10.15 -12.22
C CYS A 683 13.63 10.30 -12.64
N SER A 684 13.20 11.53 -12.89
CA SER A 684 11.98 11.81 -13.65
C SER A 684 12.30 11.97 -15.14
N GLY A 685 11.29 11.88 -16.00
CA GLY A 685 11.50 11.96 -17.45
C GLY A 685 11.74 10.62 -18.15
N PHE A 686 11.74 9.49 -17.43
CA PHE A 686 11.93 8.16 -18.02
C PHE A 686 10.68 7.58 -18.70
N SER A 687 9.48 7.87 -18.17
CA SER A 687 8.21 7.30 -18.65
C SER A 687 7.92 7.68 -20.10
N PRO A 688 7.45 6.75 -20.97
CA PRO A 688 7.08 7.06 -22.36
C PRO A 688 6.00 8.15 -22.53
N LEU A 689 5.21 8.43 -21.48
CA LEU A 689 4.16 9.47 -21.50
C LEU A 689 4.63 10.84 -20.99
N ASP A 690 5.82 10.93 -20.39
CA ASP A 690 6.38 12.14 -19.77
C ASP A 690 7.90 12.18 -20.03
N ARG A 691 8.33 11.88 -21.27
CA ARG A 691 9.75 11.62 -21.57
C ARG A 691 10.57 12.92 -21.72
N GLY A 692 11.78 12.93 -21.15
CA GLY A 692 12.74 14.04 -21.27
C GLY A 692 12.46 15.23 -20.35
N VAL A 693 13.17 16.34 -20.60
CA VAL A 693 13.22 17.55 -19.75
C VAL A 693 11.90 18.33 -19.73
N LYS A 694 11.53 18.82 -18.55
CA LYS A 694 10.34 19.67 -18.33
C LYS A 694 10.71 20.86 -17.45
N LEU A 695 11.17 21.95 -18.07
CA LEU A 695 11.58 23.15 -17.34
C LEU A 695 10.43 23.69 -16.48
N GLY A 696 10.66 23.82 -15.17
CA GLY A 696 9.65 24.27 -14.20
C GLY A 696 8.65 23.20 -13.74
N GLY A 697 8.89 21.91 -14.01
CA GLY A 697 8.02 20.80 -13.59
C GLY A 697 7.88 20.64 -12.07
N TRP A 698 6.90 21.32 -11.45
CA TRP A 698 6.61 21.22 -10.01
C TRP A 698 6.10 19.84 -9.59
N ASP A 699 5.35 19.17 -10.46
CA ASP A 699 4.89 17.80 -10.27
C ASP A 699 6.06 16.81 -10.06
N ARG A 700 7.16 17.02 -10.79
CA ARG A 700 8.40 16.24 -10.59
C ARG A 700 9.06 16.56 -9.23
N ALA A 701 8.99 17.80 -8.74
CA ALA A 701 9.47 18.14 -7.39
C ALA A 701 8.68 17.43 -6.28
N GLU A 702 7.35 17.38 -6.39
CA GLU A 702 6.51 16.65 -5.44
C GLU A 702 6.75 15.14 -5.49
N HIS A 703 7.11 14.59 -6.66
CA HIS A 703 7.47 13.18 -6.79
C HIS A 703 8.76 12.85 -6.03
N TYR A 704 9.85 13.62 -6.23
CA TYR A 704 11.10 13.43 -5.48
C TYR A 704 10.88 13.59 -3.96
N ALA A 705 10.11 14.60 -3.52
CA ALA A 705 9.82 14.79 -2.09
C ALA A 705 9.03 13.63 -1.49
N ARG A 706 8.02 13.13 -2.22
CA ARG A 706 7.18 12.01 -1.78
C ARG A 706 7.98 10.72 -1.69
N ASP A 707 8.87 10.50 -2.66
CA ASP A 707 9.72 9.32 -2.74
C ASP A 707 10.76 9.30 -1.61
N ILE A 708 11.53 10.38 -1.43
CA ILE A 708 12.47 10.51 -0.32
C ILE A 708 11.77 10.37 1.04
N ILE A 709 10.53 10.88 1.19
CA ILE A 709 9.74 10.68 2.42
C ILE A 709 9.29 9.22 2.57
N GLU A 710 8.94 8.51 1.50
CA GLU A 710 8.58 7.09 1.56
C GLU A 710 9.79 6.23 1.93
N ASP A 711 10.91 6.37 1.23
CA ASP A 711 12.17 5.66 1.47
C ASP A 711 12.68 5.85 2.91
N LEU A 712 12.78 7.10 3.36
CA LEU A 712 13.21 7.41 4.73
C LEU A 712 12.20 6.91 5.78
N ASN A 713 10.93 6.68 5.42
CA ASN A 713 9.98 6.03 6.31
C ASN A 713 10.09 4.49 6.34
N HIS A 714 10.67 3.87 5.31
CA HIS A 714 10.88 2.42 5.21
C HIS A 714 12.38 2.05 5.30
N TYR A 715 13.06 2.63 6.28
CA TYR A 715 14.42 2.27 6.73
C TYR A 715 15.58 2.56 5.77
N VAL A 716 15.34 3.20 4.62
CA VAL A 716 16.41 3.60 3.69
C VAL A 716 17.29 4.69 4.33
N VAL A 717 18.61 4.56 4.19
CA VAL A 717 19.60 5.42 4.87
C VAL A 717 20.07 6.60 4.03
N GLY A 718 19.75 6.65 2.74
CA GLY A 718 20.13 7.74 1.85
C GLY A 718 19.60 7.53 0.44
N TRP A 719 19.62 8.58 -0.37
CA TRP A 719 18.90 8.63 -1.65
C TRP A 719 19.71 9.42 -2.68
N THR A 720 19.78 8.92 -3.92
CA THR A 720 20.70 9.39 -4.95
C THR A 720 19.95 9.68 -6.25
N ASP A 721 20.01 10.94 -6.67
CA ASP A 721 19.55 11.42 -7.98
C ASP A 721 20.35 10.77 -9.13
N TRP A 722 19.82 10.87 -10.34
CA TRP A 722 20.54 10.43 -11.54
C TRP A 722 21.51 11.49 -12.04
N ASN A 723 21.51 11.79 -13.34
CA ASN A 723 22.46 12.73 -13.96
C ASN A 723 22.47 14.09 -13.22
N LEU A 724 23.60 14.44 -12.60
CA LEU A 724 23.80 15.73 -11.91
C LEU A 724 23.61 16.96 -12.83
N ALA A 725 23.71 16.79 -14.15
CA ALA A 725 23.33 17.80 -15.13
C ALA A 725 22.95 17.13 -16.47
N LEU A 726 21.99 17.70 -17.18
CA LEU A 726 21.67 17.34 -18.58
C LEU A 726 21.49 18.60 -19.44
N ASP A 727 21.52 18.47 -20.76
CA ASP A 727 21.14 19.55 -21.68
C ASP A 727 19.61 19.73 -21.75
N GLN A 728 19.14 20.76 -22.47
CA GLN A 728 17.71 21.02 -22.71
C GLN A 728 16.97 19.90 -23.48
N THR A 729 17.66 18.88 -23.99
CA THR A 729 17.04 17.69 -24.61
C THR A 729 16.93 16.50 -23.65
N GLY A 730 17.62 16.55 -22.50
CA GLY A 730 17.75 15.43 -21.58
C GLY A 730 18.92 14.50 -21.90
N GLY A 731 19.97 15.03 -22.54
CA GLY A 731 21.14 14.29 -23.00
C GLY A 731 22.48 14.95 -22.64
N PRO A 732 23.60 14.51 -23.25
CA PRO A 732 23.66 13.48 -24.30
C PRO A 732 23.36 12.06 -23.78
N ASN A 733 22.82 11.21 -24.64
CA ASN A 733 22.55 9.80 -24.37
C ASN A 733 22.58 9.05 -25.72
N TRP A 734 23.48 8.08 -25.90
CA TRP A 734 23.76 7.52 -27.24
C TRP A 734 22.58 6.75 -27.84
N VAL A 735 21.73 6.16 -27.00
CA VAL A 735 20.52 5.42 -27.39
C VAL A 735 19.25 6.30 -27.38
N LYS A 736 19.38 7.59 -27.06
CA LYS A 736 18.29 8.57 -26.93
C LYS A 736 17.27 8.24 -25.82
N ASN A 737 17.73 7.61 -24.75
CA ASN A 737 16.95 7.36 -23.54
C ASN A 737 16.88 8.61 -22.65
N PHE A 738 16.46 9.75 -23.21
CA PHE A 738 16.49 11.05 -22.54
C PHE A 738 15.54 11.13 -21.33
N VAL A 739 16.00 11.81 -20.27
CA VAL A 739 15.28 12.02 -19.00
C VAL A 739 15.40 13.48 -18.53
N ASP A 740 14.94 13.81 -17.33
CA ASP A 740 15.14 15.12 -16.68
C ASP A 740 16.30 15.06 -15.67
N SER A 741 16.82 16.22 -15.27
CA SER A 741 17.87 16.37 -14.26
C SER A 741 17.57 17.59 -13.40
N PRO A 742 17.95 17.62 -12.10
CA PRO A 742 17.70 18.79 -11.28
C PRO A 742 18.43 20.07 -11.76
N VAL A 743 19.45 19.94 -12.62
CA VAL A 743 20.11 21.06 -13.30
C VAL A 743 20.15 20.85 -14.82
N ILE A 744 19.56 21.79 -15.55
CA ILE A 744 19.54 21.78 -17.02
C ILE A 744 20.48 22.85 -17.57
N VAL A 745 21.45 22.45 -18.40
CA VAL A 745 22.50 23.32 -18.93
C VAL A 745 22.11 23.92 -20.29
N ASP A 746 22.48 25.19 -20.49
CA ASP A 746 22.36 25.92 -21.74
C ASP A 746 23.71 26.56 -22.12
N ALA A 747 24.60 25.73 -22.63
CA ALA A 747 25.95 26.12 -23.05
C ALA A 747 25.96 27.26 -24.10
N LYS A 748 24.89 27.43 -24.87
CA LYS A 748 24.77 28.53 -25.86
C LYS A 748 24.54 29.90 -25.21
N ARG A 749 24.12 29.92 -23.95
CA ARG A 749 23.85 31.12 -23.15
C ARG A 749 24.79 31.25 -21.94
N ASP A 750 25.66 30.26 -21.70
CA ASP A 750 26.50 30.10 -20.51
C ASP A 750 25.71 30.16 -19.18
N VAL A 751 24.53 29.53 -19.16
CA VAL A 751 23.67 29.44 -17.95
C VAL A 751 23.22 28.01 -17.68
N PHE A 752 22.76 27.79 -16.46
CA PHE A 752 22.09 26.55 -16.05
C PHE A 752 20.82 26.87 -15.25
N TYR A 753 19.79 26.05 -15.44
CA TYR A 753 18.49 26.18 -14.79
C TYR A 753 18.38 25.15 -13.66
N LYS A 754 18.29 25.62 -12.41
CA LYS A 754 17.93 24.76 -11.26
C LYS A 754 16.43 24.47 -11.31
N GLN A 755 16.07 23.22 -11.58
CA GLN A 755 14.70 22.75 -11.66
C GLN A 755 14.00 22.72 -10.29
N PRO A 756 12.65 22.69 -10.22
CA PRO A 756 11.95 22.56 -8.95
C PRO A 756 12.38 21.35 -8.09
N HIS A 757 12.75 20.23 -8.71
CA HIS A 757 13.20 19.04 -7.98
C HIS A 757 14.60 19.19 -7.34
N PHE A 758 15.45 20.12 -7.82
CA PHE A 758 16.69 20.49 -7.12
C PHE A 758 16.38 21.05 -5.72
N TYR A 759 15.40 21.94 -5.63
CA TYR A 759 14.96 22.51 -4.36
C TYR A 759 14.18 21.50 -3.49
N SER A 760 13.52 20.53 -4.12
CA SER A 760 12.91 19.39 -3.42
C SER A 760 13.95 18.57 -2.67
N ILE A 761 15.03 18.13 -3.35
CA ILE A 761 16.12 17.38 -2.71
C ILE A 761 16.82 18.25 -1.65
N ALA A 762 16.96 19.56 -1.89
CA ALA A 762 17.54 20.51 -0.93
C ALA A 762 16.86 20.54 0.44
N HIS A 763 15.54 20.27 0.52
CA HIS A 763 14.82 20.16 1.80
C HIS A 763 15.24 18.94 2.63
N PHE A 764 15.93 17.97 2.03
CA PHE A 764 16.53 16.82 2.69
C PHE A 764 18.04 17.00 2.81
N SER A 765 18.77 17.06 1.69
CA SER A 765 20.23 17.04 1.65
C SER A 765 20.89 18.13 2.51
N LYS A 766 20.37 19.37 2.49
CA LYS A 766 20.97 20.50 3.22
C LYS A 766 20.74 20.43 4.75
N PHE A 767 19.75 19.67 5.20
CA PHE A 767 19.29 19.64 6.60
C PHE A 767 19.48 18.29 7.28
N LEU A 768 19.61 17.21 6.51
CA LEU A 768 19.76 15.82 6.96
C LEU A 768 21.20 15.36 6.72
N LEU A 769 22.11 15.90 7.53
CA LEU A 769 23.54 15.57 7.47
C LEU A 769 23.79 14.09 7.82
N GLU A 770 24.91 13.55 7.35
CA GLU A 770 25.36 12.19 7.72
C GLU A 770 25.36 11.99 9.25
N GLY A 771 24.90 10.81 9.69
CA GLY A 771 24.74 10.47 11.10
C GLY A 771 23.43 10.95 11.75
N SER A 772 22.65 11.82 11.11
CA SER A 772 21.31 12.23 11.59
C SER A 772 20.41 11.00 11.77
N GLN A 773 19.72 10.88 12.91
CA GLN A 773 18.87 9.71 13.19
C GLN A 773 17.39 10.03 13.02
N ARG A 774 16.65 9.15 12.32
CA ARG A 774 15.19 9.23 12.23
C ARG A 774 14.59 8.91 13.60
N VAL A 775 13.62 9.70 14.03
CA VAL A 775 12.80 9.44 15.21
C VAL A 775 11.32 9.35 14.87
N GLY A 776 10.54 8.71 15.75
CA GLY A 776 9.10 8.54 15.56
C GLY A 776 8.36 9.88 15.53
N VAL A 777 7.28 9.95 14.75
CA VAL A 777 6.39 11.12 14.70
C VAL A 777 4.94 10.64 14.66
N LEU A 778 4.16 10.97 15.70
CA LEU A 778 2.75 10.59 15.81
C LEU A 778 1.84 11.76 15.40
N ALA A 779 1.02 11.55 14.38
CA ALA A 779 -0.02 12.50 13.98
C ALA A 779 -1.29 12.30 14.82
N ASN A 780 -1.60 13.22 15.74
CA ASN A 780 -2.89 13.23 16.42
C ASN A 780 -3.96 13.77 15.46
N GLN A 781 -4.84 12.88 14.97
CA GLN A 781 -5.90 13.20 14.02
C GLN A 781 -7.13 13.82 14.72
N HIS A 782 -7.01 15.07 15.16
CA HIS A 782 -8.20 15.92 15.25
C HIS A 782 -8.64 16.37 13.85
N ARG A 783 -9.96 16.44 13.65
CA ARG A 783 -10.63 16.54 12.34
C ARG A 783 -10.19 17.79 11.54
N SER A 784 -9.40 17.61 10.47
CA SER A 784 -9.42 18.52 9.29
C SER A 784 -8.58 18.02 8.10
N GLY A 785 -9.25 17.50 7.07
CA GLY A 785 -9.03 17.83 5.65
C GLY A 785 -7.70 17.54 4.93
N ILE A 786 -6.60 17.18 5.59
CA ILE A 786 -5.29 17.01 4.93
C ILE A 786 -4.68 15.65 5.26
N HIS A 787 -4.43 14.85 4.23
CA HIS A 787 -3.45 13.76 4.28
C HIS A 787 -2.07 14.37 4.45
N CYS A 788 -1.64 14.56 5.69
CA CYS A 788 -0.24 14.81 5.94
C CYS A 788 0.53 13.53 5.59
N LEU A 789 1.42 13.63 4.60
CA LEU A 789 2.56 12.71 4.46
C LEU A 789 3.18 12.50 5.85
N HIS A 790 3.68 11.31 6.17
CA HIS A 790 4.34 11.06 7.45
C HIS A 790 5.60 11.93 7.57
N GLN A 791 5.43 13.12 8.17
CA GLN A 791 6.45 14.15 8.25
C GLN A 791 7.55 13.72 9.20
N THR A 792 8.62 13.20 8.63
CA THR A 792 9.81 12.78 9.35
C THR A 792 10.50 13.98 9.98
N ARG A 793 10.80 13.90 11.28
CA ARG A 793 11.61 14.89 11.99
C ARG A 793 12.81 14.21 12.63
N TRP A 794 13.89 14.97 12.77
CA TRP A 794 15.24 14.45 12.98
C TRP A 794 15.92 15.15 14.15
N LEU A 795 16.85 14.45 14.80
CA LEU A 795 17.74 15.03 15.80
C LEU A 795 19.14 15.18 15.21
N SER A 796 19.59 16.42 15.02
CA SER A 796 20.95 16.74 14.59
C SER A 796 21.89 16.81 15.80
N GLY A 797 22.92 15.96 15.80
CA GLY A 797 23.94 15.89 16.85
C GLY A 797 25.28 16.41 16.35
N ALA A 798 25.59 17.69 16.56
CA ALA A 798 26.83 18.30 16.11
C ALA A 798 27.48 19.15 17.23
N HIS A 799 28.32 18.52 18.06
CA HIS A 799 29.23 19.25 18.95
C HIS A 799 30.33 19.91 18.11
N ARG A 800 30.21 21.22 17.84
CA ARG A 800 31.35 22.02 17.35
C ARG A 800 32.28 22.35 18.51
N SER A 801 33.47 21.77 18.50
CA SER A 801 34.63 22.28 19.23
C SER A 801 35.10 23.59 18.58
N GLN A 802 34.64 24.74 19.10
CA GLN A 802 35.25 26.02 18.74
C GLN A 802 36.63 26.12 19.39
N GLN A 803 37.69 26.03 18.59
CA GLN A 803 38.97 26.64 18.96
C GLN A 803 38.77 28.16 18.93
N VAL A 804 38.98 28.80 20.07
CA VAL A 804 39.09 30.25 20.16
C VAL A 804 40.46 30.63 19.59
N ILE A 805 40.47 31.52 18.59
CA ILE A 805 41.68 32.22 18.17
C ILE A 805 41.57 33.61 18.77
N ASP A 806 42.24 33.82 19.91
CA ASP A 806 42.37 35.15 20.49
C ASP A 806 43.19 36.05 19.55
N ARG A 807 42.73 37.29 19.40
CA ARG A 807 43.49 38.41 18.84
C ARG A 807 43.22 39.63 19.69
N ASP A 808 44.00 39.76 20.76
CA ASP A 808 44.10 41.02 21.50
C ASP A 808 44.63 42.14 20.58
N PRO A 809 44.20 43.40 20.78
CA PRO A 809 44.61 44.52 19.93
C PRO A 809 45.75 45.36 20.52
N VAL A 810 47.00 45.04 20.15
CA VAL A 810 48.14 45.98 20.09
C VAL A 810 48.97 45.69 18.84
#